data_AF-A0A8H6X2Q1-F1
#
_entry.id   AF-A0A8H6X2Q1-F1
#
_cell.length_a   1.000
_cell.length_b   1.000
_cell.length_c   1.000
_cell.angle_alpha   90.00
_cell.angle_beta   90.00
_cell.angle_gamma   90.00
#
_symmetry.space_group_name_H-M   'P 1'
#
loop_
_entity.id
_entity.type
_entity.pdbx_description
1 polymer ?
#
loop_
_entity_poly.entity_id
_entity_poly.type
_entity_poly.pdbx_seq_one_letter_code
_entity_poly.pdbx_strand_id
1 'polypeptide(L)'
;MPAKKGGLWRYYHQGGKQNSSHYKAYCLGCLNVHRPASAGTAAEPMDIDSDSGDQNIGLGSEWFTAALDVVKPVLGVKEAMIAHLIGAGRCPNASKEARAEARKVAGKAAAAEEEATDGGDESDAGAPAKKRKRIQAVEKSFKQSQLKVFKGIDIPFTDAQSKIIKTQFLRATISANLPFRWVVNPEVIKLFLMFRSAATAVIPDSKVLAGRLLNEESKRVGDNIDNALKGRYVMISTDGWKPNDKKSLTGVDACVDGKSHLIDVIQSSGKPKDGESMCNAFFAMIDKAEAEHGCIVAGLCCDNDGGSHKGRDLMVERRPWLFGPPCCGHQGQLMLVDYFKVNESGAQTAEDTTDVLGWIVGHERVRDIFDQAQVKKNGGTARSYLIANITRWTTHSIAFHRLIRLKAPIREAAITKRAEIIAAQVGAEKNKKTIKKMTETASRFCDLLDNPLFWKDLVTVAEDIEPICYITNINQSDSTRADQVLLGFAGVYLHFKRHSNPVISAGMMTRIEKRWAALDQPMFVFCLILNPYERVERFGPRAGTDAFTLSMALVELYRRVKSRPPSGVLSEEEKIQLQSNKKHHEGQVSKAFLQYLSSTGPFAPWEKTRNHFETVNGNDPILVWQQYLPNPDLHELADFAILLLGLSINQGGNERDFSDFKIKKTRLRNRLGTKKIGADIRASHKAEGLFEQREKRKNHTEERVRDLLAVPRYADALESGDEDMGGGSDGGKPKQVLVKSKAGWQKVFLKWVLDAREAEGKSDCEEEDAAEPTRVSENWLPLPLSKLFGEDAPRPVDHRTRRRGTFDRETLLMELLAAEHSSEEPDDGELSGSGDNYGE
;
A
#
# COMPACT_ATOMS: atom_id res chain seq x y z
N MET A 1 -18.89 -75.52 4.27
CA MET A 1 -20.33 -75.28 4.05
C MET A 1 -20.46 -74.03 3.20
N PRO A 2 -21.14 -74.05 2.04
CA PRO A 2 -21.37 -72.81 1.28
C PRO A 2 -22.20 -71.84 2.14
N ALA A 3 -21.86 -70.55 2.08
CA ALA A 3 -22.49 -69.51 2.88
C ALA A 3 -24.03 -69.57 2.73
N LYS A 4 -24.76 -69.61 3.85
CA LYS A 4 -26.24 -69.60 3.86
C LYS A 4 -26.72 -68.42 3.01
N LYS A 5 -27.45 -68.71 1.93
CA LYS A 5 -28.06 -67.67 1.08
C LYS A 5 -28.97 -66.80 1.96
N GLY A 6 -28.77 -65.47 1.92
CA GLY A 6 -29.57 -64.53 2.70
C GLY A 6 -31.05 -64.57 2.31
N GLY A 7 -31.96 -64.20 3.22
CA GLY A 7 -33.41 -64.34 3.05
C GLY A 7 -34.01 -63.72 1.77
N LEU A 8 -33.32 -62.75 1.15
CA LEU A 8 -33.68 -62.17 -0.15
C LEU A 8 -33.57 -63.17 -1.32
N TRP A 9 -32.65 -64.13 -1.27
CA TRP A 9 -32.46 -65.12 -2.32
C TRP A 9 -33.66 -66.07 -2.49
N ARG A 10 -34.57 -66.17 -1.50
CA ARG A 10 -35.84 -66.89 -1.65
C ARG A 10 -36.72 -66.35 -2.78
N TYR A 11 -36.50 -65.10 -3.20
CA TYR A 11 -37.26 -64.46 -4.27
C TYR A 11 -36.47 -64.35 -5.59
N TYR A 12 -35.29 -64.97 -5.66
CA TYR A 12 -34.39 -64.91 -6.81
C TYR A 12 -33.80 -66.28 -7.15
N HIS A 13 -33.80 -66.63 -8.43
CA HIS A 13 -33.02 -67.75 -8.94
C HIS A 13 -31.55 -67.32 -9.13
N GLN A 14 -30.62 -68.12 -8.61
CA GLN A 14 -29.19 -67.90 -8.77
C GLN A 14 -28.68 -68.55 -10.06
N GLY A 15 -28.35 -67.73 -11.05
CA GLY A 15 -27.70 -68.19 -12.28
C GLY A 15 -26.18 -68.27 -12.16
N GLY A 16 -25.51 -68.44 -13.31
CA GLY A 16 -24.04 -68.47 -13.38
C GLY A 16 -23.36 -67.20 -12.86
N LYS A 17 -22.03 -67.25 -12.67
CA LYS A 17 -21.25 -66.10 -12.25
C LYS A 17 -21.37 -64.95 -13.27
N GLN A 18 -21.73 -63.76 -12.79
CA GLN A 18 -21.75 -62.55 -13.60
C GLN A 18 -20.35 -61.91 -13.68
N ASN A 19 -19.57 -62.02 -12.61
CA ASN A 19 -18.15 -61.65 -12.53
C ASN A 19 -17.41 -62.59 -11.56
N SER A 20 -16.13 -62.34 -11.30
CA SER A 20 -15.30 -63.19 -10.43
C SER A 20 -15.89 -63.40 -9.03
N SER A 21 -16.66 -62.44 -8.53
CA SER A 21 -17.13 -62.38 -7.13
C SER A 21 -18.64 -62.56 -6.94
N HIS A 22 -19.47 -62.37 -7.97
CA HIS A 22 -20.93 -62.32 -7.83
C HIS A 22 -21.68 -63.14 -8.89
N TYR A 23 -22.80 -63.74 -8.48
CA TYR A 23 -23.69 -64.50 -9.34
C TYR A 23 -24.75 -63.62 -9.99
N LYS A 24 -25.28 -64.04 -11.15
CA LYS A 24 -26.48 -63.47 -11.74
C LYS A 24 -27.69 -63.84 -10.87
N ALA A 25 -28.52 -62.86 -10.54
CA ALA A 25 -29.76 -63.07 -9.80
C ALA A 25 -30.97 -62.76 -10.69
N TYR A 26 -31.82 -63.75 -10.91
CA TYR A 26 -33.04 -63.63 -11.73
C TYR A 26 -34.27 -63.56 -10.81
N CYS A 27 -35.05 -62.49 -10.91
CA CYS A 27 -36.25 -62.32 -10.08
C CYS A 27 -37.30 -63.40 -10.42
N LEU A 28 -37.74 -64.19 -9.43
CA LEU A 28 -38.72 -65.26 -9.65
C LEU A 28 -40.07 -64.73 -10.15
N GLY A 29 -40.45 -63.52 -9.73
CA GLY A 29 -41.64 -62.84 -10.24
C GLY A 29 -41.56 -62.54 -11.74
N CYS A 30 -40.39 -62.14 -12.24
CA CYS A 30 -40.18 -61.91 -13.67
C CYS A 30 -40.16 -63.23 -14.46
N LEU A 31 -39.56 -64.29 -13.92
CA LEU A 31 -39.53 -65.60 -14.56
C LEU A 31 -40.94 -66.22 -14.66
N ASN A 32 -41.77 -66.04 -13.64
CA ASN A 32 -43.14 -66.57 -13.61
C ASN A 32 -44.05 -66.01 -14.72
N VAL A 33 -43.78 -64.81 -15.25
CA VAL A 33 -44.55 -64.25 -16.38
C VAL A 33 -44.43 -65.11 -17.63
N HIS A 34 -43.32 -65.84 -17.77
CA HIS A 34 -43.04 -66.68 -18.93
C HIS A 34 -43.43 -68.15 -18.72
N ARG A 35 -44.14 -68.48 -17.62
CA ARG A 35 -44.59 -69.85 -17.32
C ARG A 35 -45.84 -70.21 -18.14
N PRO A 36 -45.85 -71.29 -18.93
CA PRO A 36 -47.01 -71.70 -19.72
C PRO A 36 -48.15 -72.23 -18.83
N ALA A 37 -49.40 -72.02 -19.24
CA ALA A 37 -50.61 -72.38 -18.46
C ALA A 37 -50.76 -73.89 -18.18
N SER A 38 -50.09 -74.75 -18.94
CA SER A 38 -50.05 -76.20 -18.74
C SER A 38 -49.16 -76.65 -17.57
N ALA A 39 -48.46 -75.72 -16.90
CA ALA A 39 -47.49 -76.01 -15.85
C ALA A 39 -48.01 -75.87 -14.39
N GLY A 40 -49.34 -75.88 -14.16
CA GLY A 40 -49.95 -75.87 -12.82
C GLY A 40 -50.30 -74.47 -12.27
N THR A 41 -51.32 -74.41 -11.40
CA THR A 41 -52.04 -73.19 -10.97
C THR A 41 -51.16 -72.10 -10.35
N ALA A 42 -51.42 -70.85 -10.74
CA ALA A 42 -50.64 -69.64 -10.51
C ALA A 42 -50.55 -69.11 -9.05
N ALA A 43 -50.65 -69.97 -8.02
CA ALA A 43 -50.79 -69.53 -6.63
C ALA A 43 -49.73 -70.05 -5.65
N GLU A 44 -48.80 -70.92 -6.04
CA GLU A 44 -47.71 -71.36 -5.13
C GLU A 44 -46.34 -70.77 -5.54
N PRO A 45 -45.55 -70.23 -4.58
CA PRO A 45 -44.20 -69.74 -4.84
C PRO A 45 -43.31 -70.83 -5.41
N MET A 46 -42.40 -70.47 -6.34
CA MET A 46 -41.29 -71.35 -6.71
C MET A 46 -40.37 -71.53 -5.49
N ASP A 47 -40.55 -72.60 -4.72
CA ASP A 47 -39.63 -72.95 -3.64
C ASP A 47 -38.46 -73.77 -4.21
N ILE A 48 -37.31 -73.13 -4.41
CA ILE A 48 -36.13 -73.69 -5.09
C ILE A 48 -35.06 -74.14 -4.06
N ASP A 49 -35.31 -74.01 -2.76
CA ASP A 49 -34.38 -74.42 -1.69
C ASP A 49 -34.88 -75.67 -0.94
N SER A 50 -35.16 -76.76 -1.65
CA SER A 50 -35.22 -78.09 -1.02
C SER A 50 -34.08 -78.97 -1.53
N ASP A 51 -33.20 -79.35 -0.60
CA ASP A 51 -32.10 -80.32 -0.78
C ASP A 51 -32.66 -81.76 -0.80
N SER A 52 -33.88 -81.94 -1.33
CA SER A 52 -34.61 -83.21 -1.39
C SER A 52 -35.17 -83.41 -2.79
N GLY A 53 -34.79 -84.54 -3.40
CA GLY A 53 -35.14 -84.89 -4.76
C GLY A 53 -36.64 -84.97 -5.06
N ASP A 54 -36.90 -84.78 -6.35
CA ASP A 54 -38.12 -85.03 -7.11
C ASP A 54 -39.36 -84.13 -6.90
N GLN A 55 -39.69 -83.49 -8.03
CA GLN A 55 -40.99 -82.95 -8.44
C GLN A 55 -41.50 -81.72 -7.67
N ASN A 56 -41.25 -80.53 -8.24
CA ASN A 56 -42.25 -79.87 -9.10
C ASN A 56 -42.01 -78.35 -9.25
N ILE A 57 -40.83 -77.93 -9.74
CA ILE A 57 -40.68 -76.87 -10.76
C ILE A 57 -39.44 -77.26 -11.57
N GLY A 58 -39.62 -77.66 -12.83
CA GLY A 58 -38.54 -78.10 -13.70
C GLY A 58 -37.52 -76.99 -13.95
N LEU A 59 -36.48 -76.92 -13.11
CA LEU A 59 -35.32 -76.05 -13.28
C LEU A 59 -34.52 -76.37 -14.57
N GLY A 60 -34.83 -77.49 -15.24
CA GLY A 60 -34.34 -77.86 -16.58
C GLY A 60 -35.43 -77.98 -17.65
N SER A 61 -36.63 -77.43 -17.43
CA SER A 61 -37.69 -77.43 -18.44
C SER A 61 -37.43 -76.36 -19.51
N GLU A 62 -37.73 -76.64 -20.78
CA GLU A 62 -37.43 -75.75 -21.92
C GLU A 62 -37.96 -74.32 -21.72
N TRP A 63 -39.13 -74.16 -21.09
CA TRP A 63 -39.70 -72.84 -20.84
C TRP A 63 -38.90 -72.04 -19.80
N PHE A 64 -38.32 -72.70 -18.80
CA PHE A 64 -37.51 -72.02 -17.76
C PHE A 64 -36.18 -71.55 -18.33
N THR A 65 -35.54 -72.39 -19.16
CA THR A 65 -34.32 -72.00 -19.90
C THR A 65 -34.60 -70.85 -20.86
N ALA A 66 -35.71 -70.90 -21.62
CA ALA A 66 -36.13 -69.80 -22.49
C ALA A 66 -36.45 -68.52 -21.70
N ALA A 67 -37.04 -68.63 -20.51
CA ALA A 67 -37.31 -67.48 -19.64
C ALA A 67 -36.02 -66.83 -19.11
N LEU A 68 -34.97 -67.61 -18.83
CA LEU A 68 -33.67 -67.08 -18.39
C LEU A 68 -32.94 -66.30 -19.49
N ASP A 69 -33.18 -66.61 -20.77
CA ASP A 69 -32.62 -65.86 -21.90
C ASP A 69 -33.32 -64.51 -22.14
N VAL A 70 -34.61 -64.42 -21.80
CA VAL A 70 -35.42 -63.19 -21.98
C VAL A 70 -35.36 -62.27 -20.76
N VAL A 71 -35.37 -62.83 -19.54
CA VAL A 71 -35.39 -62.03 -18.30
C VAL A 71 -33.98 -61.50 -18.01
N LYS A 72 -33.84 -60.17 -17.98
CA LYS A 72 -32.56 -59.53 -17.66
C LYS A 72 -32.17 -59.79 -16.19
N PRO A 73 -31.00 -60.40 -15.90
CA PRO A 73 -30.55 -60.62 -14.53
C PRO A 73 -30.10 -59.32 -13.87
N VAL A 74 -30.19 -59.29 -12.54
CA VAL A 74 -29.55 -58.27 -11.70
C VAL A 74 -28.31 -58.86 -11.02
N LEU A 75 -27.39 -58.00 -10.59
CA LEU A 75 -26.21 -58.43 -9.86
C LEU A 75 -26.65 -59.05 -8.52
N GLY A 76 -26.13 -60.23 -8.17
CA GLY A 76 -26.47 -60.98 -6.95
C GLY A 76 -25.89 -60.39 -5.65
N VAL A 77 -25.95 -59.06 -5.51
CA VAL A 77 -25.65 -58.32 -4.28
C VAL A 77 -26.93 -57.75 -3.70
N LYS A 78 -26.96 -57.63 -2.38
CA LYS A 78 -28.15 -57.28 -1.58
C LYS A 78 -28.79 -55.97 -2.05
N GLU A 79 -27.98 -54.95 -2.33
CA GLU A 79 -28.41 -53.61 -2.71
C GLU A 79 -29.08 -53.61 -4.08
N ALA A 80 -28.52 -54.35 -5.04
CA ALA A 80 -29.07 -54.47 -6.39
C ALA A 80 -30.38 -55.26 -6.41
N MET A 81 -30.47 -56.32 -5.60
CA MET A 81 -31.72 -57.09 -5.43
C MET A 81 -32.82 -56.23 -4.77
N ILE A 82 -32.48 -55.45 -3.72
CA ILE A 82 -33.43 -54.52 -3.09
C ILE A 82 -33.87 -53.43 -4.08
N ALA A 83 -32.94 -52.83 -4.81
CA ALA A 83 -33.24 -51.80 -5.80
C ALA A 83 -34.19 -52.30 -6.90
N HIS A 84 -34.04 -53.56 -7.34
CA HIS A 84 -34.96 -54.17 -8.29
C HIS A 84 -36.38 -54.35 -7.72
N LEU A 85 -36.52 -54.79 -6.47
CA LEU A 85 -37.84 -55.05 -5.88
C LEU A 85 -38.60 -53.77 -5.49
N ILE A 86 -37.91 -52.75 -4.96
CA ILE A 86 -38.55 -51.57 -4.34
C ILE A 86 -37.97 -50.20 -4.77
N GLY A 87 -36.94 -50.17 -5.64
CA GLY A 87 -36.30 -48.92 -6.08
C GLY A 87 -37.07 -48.14 -7.14
N ALA A 88 -36.45 -47.09 -7.68
CA ALA A 88 -37.06 -46.13 -8.62
C ALA A 88 -37.61 -46.76 -9.92
N GLY A 89 -37.12 -47.94 -10.31
CA GLY A 89 -37.62 -48.77 -11.42
C GLY A 89 -38.26 -50.08 -10.96
N ARG A 90 -39.09 -50.03 -9.90
CA ARG A 90 -39.65 -51.22 -9.21
C ARG A 90 -40.14 -52.31 -10.16
N CYS A 91 -39.77 -53.55 -9.87
CA CYS A 91 -40.23 -54.71 -10.61
C CYS A 91 -41.77 -54.82 -10.53
N PRO A 92 -42.50 -54.77 -11.66
CA PRO A 92 -43.95 -54.85 -11.67
C PRO A 92 -44.46 -56.22 -11.19
N ASN A 93 -43.67 -57.27 -11.41
CA ASN A 93 -44.05 -58.66 -11.19
C ASN A 93 -43.58 -59.23 -9.84
N ALA A 94 -43.00 -58.40 -8.97
CA ALA A 94 -42.56 -58.82 -7.63
C ALA A 94 -43.74 -59.05 -6.68
N SER A 95 -43.70 -60.15 -5.92
CA SER A 95 -44.75 -60.47 -4.92
C SER A 95 -44.76 -59.46 -3.76
N LYS A 96 -45.91 -59.36 -3.07
CA LYS A 96 -46.04 -58.49 -1.89
C LYS A 96 -45.05 -58.90 -0.78
N GLU A 97 -44.80 -60.19 -0.62
CA GLU A 97 -43.85 -60.76 0.35
C GLU A 97 -42.40 -60.39 0.00
N ALA A 98 -42.00 -60.48 -1.27
CA ALA A 98 -40.68 -60.08 -1.73
C ALA A 98 -40.41 -58.59 -1.44
N ARG A 99 -41.41 -57.73 -1.68
CA ARG A 99 -41.31 -56.28 -1.38
C ARG A 99 -41.27 -56.00 0.12
N ALA A 100 -42.00 -56.75 0.94
CA ALA A 100 -41.98 -56.61 2.39
C ALA A 100 -40.61 -57.01 2.96
N GLU A 101 -40.03 -58.12 2.48
CA GLU A 101 -38.70 -58.56 2.91
C GLU A 101 -37.62 -57.58 2.46
N ALA A 102 -37.71 -57.05 1.22
CA ALA A 102 -36.78 -56.02 0.75
C ALA A 102 -36.82 -54.74 1.62
N ARG A 103 -38.01 -54.30 2.06
CA ARG A 103 -38.16 -53.14 2.96
C ARG A 103 -37.61 -53.43 4.35
N LYS A 104 -37.86 -54.63 4.89
CA LYS A 104 -37.33 -55.07 6.19
C LYS A 104 -35.81 -55.12 6.18
N VAL A 105 -35.23 -55.63 5.10
CA VAL A 105 -33.77 -55.76 4.95
C VAL A 105 -33.11 -54.40 4.67
N ALA A 106 -33.77 -53.50 3.93
CA ALA A 106 -33.32 -52.12 3.74
C ALA A 106 -33.39 -51.31 5.06
N GLY A 107 -34.46 -51.47 5.83
CA GLY A 107 -34.63 -50.82 7.13
C GLY A 107 -33.64 -51.30 8.20
N LYS A 108 -33.22 -52.57 8.15
CA LYS A 108 -32.16 -53.09 9.03
C LYS A 108 -30.75 -52.66 8.62
N ALA A 109 -30.52 -52.27 7.36
CA ALA A 109 -29.23 -51.71 6.95
C ALA A 109 -29.00 -50.30 7.52
N ALA A 110 -30.07 -49.49 7.64
CA ALA A 110 -29.98 -48.15 8.22
C ALA A 110 -29.79 -48.11 9.76
N ALA A 111 -29.95 -49.24 10.46
CA ALA A 111 -29.80 -49.33 11.92
C ALA A 111 -28.59 -50.18 12.38
N ALA A 112 -27.83 -50.76 11.45
CA ALA A 112 -26.66 -51.59 11.75
C ALA A 112 -25.33 -50.97 11.26
N GLU A 113 -25.34 -49.74 10.73
CA GLU A 113 -24.14 -48.98 10.32
C GLU A 113 -23.62 -48.03 11.42
N GLU A 114 -24.16 -48.08 12.65
CA GLU A 114 -23.65 -47.30 13.80
C GLU A 114 -22.74 -48.07 14.76
N GLU A 115 -22.55 -49.39 14.60
CA GLU A 115 -21.59 -50.16 15.42
C GLU A 115 -20.81 -51.18 14.58
N ALA A 116 -19.47 -51.03 14.58
CA ALA A 116 -18.43 -51.84 13.94
C ALA A 116 -18.10 -51.52 12.46
N THR A 117 -17.09 -50.66 12.22
CA THR A 117 -15.69 -51.11 12.05
C THR A 117 -14.76 -49.90 12.02
N ASP A 118 -13.93 -49.82 13.06
CA ASP A 118 -12.61 -49.21 13.04
C ASP A 118 -11.70 -50.02 12.10
N GLY A 119 -10.83 -49.34 11.33
CA GLY A 119 -9.73 -49.96 10.58
C GLY A 119 -9.88 -50.10 9.06
N GLY A 120 -9.10 -49.29 8.32
CA GLY A 120 -8.35 -49.79 7.14
C GLY A 120 -8.68 -49.24 5.75
N ASP A 121 -7.90 -48.23 5.36
CA ASP A 121 -7.39 -47.85 4.03
C ASP A 121 -8.27 -47.31 2.87
N GLU A 122 -8.01 -46.01 2.65
CA GLU A 122 -7.57 -45.37 1.41
C GLU A 122 -8.42 -45.50 0.14
N SER A 123 -9.09 -44.40 -0.22
CA SER A 123 -8.64 -43.62 -1.40
C SER A 123 -9.34 -42.25 -1.49
N ASP A 124 -8.50 -41.22 -1.47
CA ASP A 124 -8.54 -40.00 -2.29
C ASP A 124 -9.15 -38.68 -1.77
N ALA A 125 -8.29 -37.64 -1.89
CA ALA A 125 -8.41 -36.18 -1.84
C ALA A 125 -9.41 -35.51 -0.87
N GLY A 126 -9.06 -34.62 0.05
CA GLY A 126 -7.85 -33.83 0.25
C GLY A 126 -8.14 -32.74 1.29
N ALA A 127 -8.10 -33.07 2.58
CA ALA A 127 -8.00 -32.10 3.67
C ALA A 127 -7.29 -32.74 4.87
N PRO A 128 -6.34 -32.06 5.55
CA PRO A 128 -5.59 -32.66 6.65
C PRO A 128 -6.52 -33.05 7.82
N ALA A 129 -6.34 -34.23 8.40
CA ALA A 129 -7.18 -34.79 9.48
C ALA A 129 -7.44 -33.85 10.67
N LYS A 130 -6.52 -32.91 10.94
CA LYS A 130 -6.67 -31.85 11.95
C LYS A 130 -7.79 -30.83 11.62
N LYS A 131 -8.02 -30.53 10.34
CA LYS A 131 -9.08 -29.63 9.86
C LYS A 131 -10.46 -30.26 10.08
N ARG A 132 -10.59 -31.56 9.79
CA ARG A 132 -11.82 -32.35 9.97
C ARG A 132 -12.24 -32.46 11.45
N LYS A 133 -11.28 -32.65 12.37
CA LYS A 133 -11.54 -32.64 13.83
C LYS A 133 -12.01 -31.29 14.37
N ARG A 134 -11.48 -30.16 13.86
CA ARG A 134 -11.93 -28.81 14.25
C ARG A 134 -13.35 -28.50 13.77
N ILE A 135 -13.71 -28.96 12.57
CA ILE A 135 -15.05 -28.79 12.00
C ILE A 135 -16.10 -29.53 12.83
N GLN A 136 -15.85 -30.79 13.18
CA GLN A 136 -16.77 -31.58 14.03
C GLN A 136 -16.99 -30.97 15.42
N ALA A 137 -16.01 -30.22 15.94
CA ALA A 137 -16.16 -29.51 17.22
C ALA A 137 -17.04 -28.24 17.10
N VAL A 138 -17.00 -27.55 15.95
CA VAL A 138 -17.81 -26.35 15.66
C VAL A 138 -19.24 -26.70 15.31
N GLU A 139 -19.47 -27.75 14.52
CA GLU A 139 -20.82 -28.22 14.15
C GLU A 139 -21.64 -28.66 15.38
N LYS A 140 -20.97 -29.23 16.41
CA LYS A 140 -21.62 -29.59 17.66
C LYS A 140 -22.12 -28.39 18.47
N SER A 141 -21.64 -27.17 18.21
CA SER A 141 -22.01 -25.95 18.96
C SER A 141 -23.09 -25.09 18.31
N PHE A 142 -23.55 -25.42 17.10
CA PHE A 142 -24.58 -24.67 16.36
C PHE A 142 -25.72 -25.59 15.94
N LYS A 143 -26.80 -25.65 16.74
CA LYS A 143 -28.09 -26.21 16.30
C LYS A 143 -29.11 -25.09 16.18
N GLN A 144 -29.56 -24.80 14.96
CA GLN A 144 -30.62 -23.85 14.67
C GLN A 144 -31.98 -24.57 14.61
N SER A 145 -33.00 -24.03 15.27
CA SER A 145 -34.38 -24.51 15.17
C SER A 145 -35.15 -23.73 14.10
N GLN A 146 -35.72 -24.50 13.14
CA GLN A 146 -36.69 -24.13 12.09
C GLN A 146 -36.27 -23.10 11.02
N LEU A 147 -36.47 -23.51 9.76
CA LEU A 147 -36.13 -22.78 8.53
C LEU A 147 -37.23 -21.80 8.13
N LYS A 148 -36.88 -20.50 8.05
CA LYS A 148 -37.58 -19.51 7.20
C LYS A 148 -36.74 -19.31 5.93
N VAL A 149 -37.37 -19.39 4.76
CA VAL A 149 -36.70 -19.22 3.47
C VAL A 149 -36.57 -17.73 3.16
N PHE A 150 -35.35 -17.25 3.02
CA PHE A 150 -35.03 -15.90 2.54
C PHE A 150 -34.14 -15.99 1.29
N LYS A 151 -34.18 -14.98 0.42
CA LYS A 151 -33.31 -14.91 -0.77
C LYS A 151 -31.89 -14.51 -0.37
N GLY A 152 -31.02 -15.51 -0.22
CA GLY A 152 -29.59 -15.55 -0.54
C GLY A 152 -28.59 -14.51 0.02
N ILE A 153 -28.85 -13.21 -0.13
CA ILE A 153 -27.83 -12.15 0.05
C ILE A 153 -28.26 -11.10 1.08
N ASP A 154 -29.56 -10.89 1.27
CA ASP A 154 -30.10 -9.85 2.18
C ASP A 154 -30.87 -10.45 3.38
N ILE A 155 -30.33 -11.51 3.99
CA ILE A 155 -30.95 -12.07 5.21
C ILE A 155 -30.48 -11.22 6.40
N PRO A 156 -31.34 -10.39 7.02
CA PRO A 156 -30.93 -9.65 8.20
C PRO A 156 -30.66 -10.66 9.33
N PHE A 157 -29.48 -10.57 9.93
CA PHE A 157 -29.18 -11.35 11.12
C PHE A 157 -30.06 -10.84 12.27
N THR A 158 -30.68 -11.76 13.00
CA THR A 158 -31.30 -11.42 14.29
C THR A 158 -30.22 -10.90 15.25
N ASP A 159 -30.60 -10.12 16.26
CA ASP A 159 -29.65 -9.60 17.25
C ASP A 159 -28.84 -10.70 17.94
N ALA A 160 -29.48 -11.85 18.20
CA ALA A 160 -28.83 -13.03 18.75
C ALA A 160 -27.77 -13.61 17.81
N GLN A 161 -28.08 -13.77 16.52
CA GLN A 161 -27.12 -14.23 15.51
C GLN A 161 -25.99 -13.23 15.30
N SER A 162 -26.31 -11.93 15.24
CA SER A 162 -25.34 -10.84 15.14
C SER A 162 -24.35 -10.88 16.30
N LYS A 163 -24.82 -11.07 17.54
CA LYS A 163 -23.97 -11.22 18.73
C LYS A 163 -23.05 -12.45 18.64
N ILE A 164 -23.58 -13.58 18.19
CA ILE A 164 -22.80 -14.82 18.02
C ILE A 164 -21.70 -14.63 16.96
N ILE A 165 -22.03 -14.04 15.81
CA ILE A 165 -21.08 -13.78 14.72
C ILE A 165 -19.99 -12.82 15.18
N LYS A 166 -20.36 -11.69 15.81
CA LYS A 166 -19.39 -10.73 16.38
C LYS A 166 -18.45 -11.39 17.39
N THR A 167 -18.99 -12.25 18.26
CA THR A 167 -18.18 -13.02 19.22
C THR A 167 -17.23 -13.99 18.52
N GLN A 168 -17.69 -14.68 17.48
CA GLN A 168 -16.85 -15.60 16.71
C GLN A 168 -15.76 -14.87 15.92
N PHE A 169 -16.04 -13.68 15.38
CA PHE A 169 -15.06 -12.79 14.77
C PHE A 169 -13.96 -12.40 15.76
N LEU A 170 -14.32 -11.99 16.98
CA LEU A 170 -13.36 -11.68 18.04
C LEU A 170 -12.49 -12.89 18.38
N ARG A 171 -13.10 -14.07 18.57
CA ARG A 171 -12.38 -15.32 18.86
C ARG A 171 -11.41 -15.70 17.74
N ALA A 172 -11.83 -15.59 16.47
CA ALA A 172 -10.98 -15.86 15.32
C ALA A 172 -9.80 -14.88 15.25
N THR A 173 -10.07 -13.59 15.47
CA THR A 173 -9.05 -12.52 15.48
C THR A 173 -7.95 -12.82 16.50
N ILE A 174 -8.36 -13.07 17.76
CA ILE A 174 -7.42 -13.37 18.86
C ILE A 174 -6.70 -14.69 18.59
N SER A 175 -7.43 -15.76 18.25
CA SER A 175 -6.86 -17.10 18.11
C SER A 175 -5.90 -17.22 16.92
N ALA A 176 -6.13 -16.48 15.84
CA ALA A 176 -5.27 -16.47 14.65
C ALA A 176 -4.19 -15.39 14.72
N ASN A 177 -4.13 -14.62 15.81
CA ASN A 177 -3.23 -13.48 16.00
C ASN A 177 -3.31 -12.49 14.83
N LEU A 178 -4.53 -12.18 14.39
CA LEU A 178 -4.79 -11.27 13.28
C LEU A 178 -4.94 -9.83 13.82
N PRO A 179 -4.44 -8.82 13.10
CA PRO A 179 -4.65 -7.43 13.47
C PRO A 179 -6.11 -7.05 13.26
N PHE A 180 -6.76 -6.33 14.19
CA PHE A 180 -8.21 -6.01 14.13
C PHE A 180 -8.71 -5.48 12.78
N ARG A 181 -7.87 -4.77 12.02
CA ARG A 181 -8.17 -4.26 10.67
C ARG A 181 -8.51 -5.35 9.64
N TRP A 182 -8.17 -6.62 9.87
CA TRP A 182 -8.47 -7.70 8.92
C TRP A 182 -9.97 -7.84 8.63
N VAL A 183 -10.85 -7.46 9.58
CA VAL A 183 -12.31 -7.55 9.44
C VAL A 183 -12.90 -6.54 8.45
N VAL A 184 -12.18 -5.46 8.16
CA VAL A 184 -12.56 -4.43 7.18
C VAL A 184 -11.77 -4.53 5.88
N ASN A 185 -10.91 -5.55 5.73
CA ASN A 185 -10.12 -5.71 4.51
C ASN A 185 -11.03 -6.14 3.33
N PRO A 186 -10.98 -5.48 2.16
CA PRO A 186 -11.85 -5.78 1.04
C PRO A 186 -11.78 -7.24 0.54
N GLU A 187 -10.59 -7.85 0.47
CA GLU A 187 -10.46 -9.26 0.06
C GLU A 187 -11.03 -10.22 1.10
N VAL A 188 -10.95 -9.87 2.38
CA VAL A 188 -11.57 -10.67 3.45
C VAL A 188 -13.10 -10.57 3.35
N ILE A 189 -13.65 -9.39 3.08
CA ILE A 189 -15.09 -9.19 2.88
C ILE A 189 -15.56 -9.96 1.63
N LYS A 190 -14.87 -9.81 0.49
CA LYS A 190 -15.14 -10.60 -0.73
C LYS A 190 -15.12 -12.09 -0.43
N LEU A 191 -14.12 -12.57 0.31
CA LEU A 191 -14.01 -13.97 0.72
C LEU A 191 -15.22 -14.41 1.55
N PHE A 192 -15.69 -13.60 2.50
CA PHE A 192 -16.90 -13.89 3.26
C PHE A 192 -18.17 -13.89 2.41
N LEU A 193 -18.29 -13.01 1.42
CA LEU A 193 -19.41 -13.00 0.46
C LEU A 193 -19.40 -14.23 -0.46
N MET A 194 -18.21 -14.74 -0.81
CA MET A 194 -18.05 -15.97 -1.60
C MET A 194 -18.35 -17.22 -0.79
N PHE A 195 -18.08 -17.20 0.52
CA PHE A 195 -18.24 -18.36 1.39
C PHE A 195 -19.72 -18.63 1.73
N ARG A 196 -20.14 -19.88 1.46
CA ARG A 196 -21.42 -20.47 1.89
C ARG A 196 -21.16 -21.64 2.85
N SER A 197 -22.17 -22.46 3.13
CA SER A 197 -22.09 -23.63 4.03
C SER A 197 -21.02 -24.67 3.66
N ALA A 198 -20.43 -24.61 2.45
CA ALA A 198 -19.39 -25.52 1.97
C ALA A 198 -17.96 -24.91 1.94
N ALA A 199 -17.71 -23.79 2.63
CA ALA A 199 -16.42 -23.09 2.60
C ALA A 199 -15.21 -23.99 2.93
N THR A 200 -15.39 -25.01 3.78
CA THR A 200 -14.31 -25.93 4.19
C THR A 200 -13.74 -26.77 3.06
N ALA A 201 -14.52 -27.05 2.00
CA ALA A 201 -14.11 -27.81 0.83
C ALA A 201 -13.17 -27.03 -0.10
N VAL A 202 -13.24 -25.68 -0.08
CA VAL A 202 -12.48 -24.82 -0.99
C VAL A 202 -11.32 -24.08 -0.32
N ILE A 203 -11.29 -23.98 1.01
CA ILE A 203 -10.18 -23.34 1.74
C ILE A 203 -8.88 -24.14 1.51
N PRO A 204 -7.85 -23.56 0.84
CA PRO A 204 -6.61 -24.24 0.54
C PRO A 204 -5.79 -24.51 1.80
N ASP A 205 -4.90 -25.50 1.75
CA ASP A 205 -3.87 -25.62 2.77
C ASP A 205 -2.77 -24.56 2.60
N SER A 206 -1.97 -24.36 3.65
CA SER A 206 -0.94 -23.32 3.68
C SER A 206 0.18 -23.53 2.66
N LYS A 207 0.46 -24.77 2.21
CA LYS A 207 1.48 -25.06 1.20
C LYS A 207 0.98 -24.71 -0.19
N VAL A 208 -0.28 -25.05 -0.50
CA VAL A 208 -0.93 -24.68 -1.77
C VAL A 208 -1.06 -23.16 -1.86
N LEU A 209 -1.42 -22.50 -0.75
CA LEU A 209 -1.50 -21.04 -0.67
C LEU A 209 -0.14 -20.37 -0.88
N ALA A 210 0.92 -20.76 -0.15
CA ALA A 210 2.24 -20.15 -0.25
C ALA A 210 3.06 -20.56 -1.48
N GLY A 211 2.67 -21.65 -2.14
CA GLY A 211 3.32 -22.21 -3.32
C GLY A 211 2.59 -21.84 -4.61
N ARG A 212 1.72 -22.74 -5.07
CA ARG A 212 1.07 -22.65 -6.39
C ARG A 212 0.22 -21.39 -6.54
N LEU A 213 -0.72 -21.13 -5.63
CA LEU A 213 -1.64 -19.99 -5.76
C LEU A 213 -0.89 -18.65 -5.70
N LEU A 214 0.11 -18.53 -4.81
CA LEU A 214 0.96 -17.34 -4.75
C LEU A 214 1.78 -17.13 -6.03
N ASN A 215 2.27 -18.20 -6.67
CA ASN A 215 3.00 -18.11 -7.94
C ASN A 215 2.08 -17.70 -9.09
N GLU A 216 0.91 -18.30 -9.19
CA GLU A 216 -0.10 -17.99 -10.21
C GLU A 216 -0.53 -16.52 -10.09
N GLU A 217 -0.81 -16.05 -8.87
CA GLU A 217 -1.17 -14.65 -8.64
C GLU A 217 0.01 -13.70 -8.89
N SER A 218 1.23 -14.07 -8.49
CA SER A 218 2.42 -13.25 -8.81
C SER A 218 2.63 -13.09 -10.31
N LYS A 219 2.33 -14.12 -11.10
CA LYS A 219 2.43 -14.06 -12.54
C LYS A 219 1.35 -13.15 -13.12
N ARG A 220 0.11 -13.27 -12.66
CA ARG A 220 -1.00 -12.40 -13.05
C ARG A 220 -0.69 -10.92 -12.78
N VAL A 221 -0.16 -10.62 -11.59
CA VAL A 221 0.29 -9.28 -11.22
C VAL A 221 1.43 -8.80 -12.14
N GLY A 222 2.39 -9.68 -12.44
CA GLY A 222 3.46 -9.39 -13.41
C GLY A 222 2.91 -9.01 -14.79
N ASP A 223 2.02 -9.82 -15.34
CA ASP A 223 1.38 -9.56 -16.64
C ASP A 223 0.60 -8.23 -16.64
N ASN A 224 -0.04 -7.86 -15.52
CA ASN A 224 -0.73 -6.57 -15.37
C ASN A 224 0.25 -5.39 -15.36
N ILE A 225 1.37 -5.52 -14.64
CA ILE A 225 2.43 -4.51 -14.60
C ILE A 225 3.01 -4.33 -16.00
N ASP A 226 3.30 -5.42 -16.71
CA ASP A 226 3.81 -5.36 -18.09
C ASP A 226 2.86 -4.59 -19.00
N ASN A 227 1.55 -4.88 -18.91
CA ASN A 227 0.54 -4.16 -19.69
C ASN A 227 0.44 -2.68 -19.32
N ALA A 228 0.66 -2.32 -18.05
CA ALA A 228 0.63 -0.93 -17.59
C ALA A 228 1.86 -0.13 -18.05
N LEU A 229 3.04 -0.78 -18.13
CA LEU A 229 4.31 -0.14 -18.42
C LEU A 229 4.69 -0.13 -19.91
N LYS A 230 4.19 -1.11 -20.69
CA LYS A 230 4.60 -1.30 -22.08
C LYS A 230 4.35 -0.06 -22.95
N GLY A 231 5.41 0.41 -23.60
CA GLY A 231 5.39 1.58 -24.49
C GLY A 231 5.17 2.92 -23.78
N ARG A 232 5.13 2.95 -22.45
CA ARG A 232 4.97 4.18 -21.66
C ARG A 232 6.34 4.71 -21.22
N TYR A 233 6.43 6.02 -21.05
CA TYR A 233 7.56 6.65 -20.40
C TYR A 233 7.51 6.40 -18.90
N VAL A 234 8.63 5.95 -18.32
CA VAL A 234 8.72 5.63 -16.89
C VAL A 234 9.88 6.33 -16.24
N MET A 235 9.68 6.73 -15.00
CA MET A 235 10.76 7.16 -14.11
C MET A 235 11.09 6.01 -13.16
N ILE A 236 12.33 5.55 -13.14
CA ILE A 236 12.75 4.55 -12.17
C ILE A 236 13.08 5.24 -10.85
N SER A 237 12.62 4.69 -9.74
CA SER A 237 13.09 5.09 -8.41
C SER A 237 13.68 3.90 -7.66
N THR A 238 14.76 4.13 -6.91
CA THR A 238 15.44 3.04 -6.20
C THR A 238 15.72 3.44 -4.77
N ASP A 239 15.38 2.61 -3.80
CA ASP A 239 15.71 2.86 -2.39
C ASP A 239 16.23 1.59 -1.70
N GLY A 240 17.01 1.75 -0.63
CA GLY A 240 17.71 0.69 0.07
C GLY A 240 17.11 0.39 1.45
N TRP A 241 16.66 -0.84 1.66
CA TRP A 241 16.21 -1.33 2.96
C TRP A 241 17.18 -2.34 3.58
N LYS A 242 17.50 -2.16 4.86
CA LYS A 242 18.29 -3.12 5.64
C LYS A 242 17.38 -3.87 6.63
N PRO A 243 17.08 -5.16 6.38
CA PRO A 243 16.33 -5.98 7.32
C PRO A 243 17.16 -6.36 8.56
N ASN A 244 16.49 -6.87 9.59
CA ASN A 244 17.12 -7.36 10.82
C ASN A 244 18.10 -8.53 10.58
N ASP A 245 17.94 -9.28 9.47
CA ASP A 245 18.85 -10.34 9.03
C ASP A 245 20.15 -9.80 8.39
N LYS A 246 20.34 -8.46 8.37
CA LYS A 246 21.48 -7.72 7.82
C LYS A 246 21.70 -7.92 6.32
N LYS A 247 20.75 -8.50 5.57
CA LYS A 247 20.84 -8.64 4.11
C LYS A 247 20.20 -7.43 3.43
N SER A 248 20.98 -6.39 3.14
CA SER A 248 20.51 -5.21 2.42
C SER A 248 19.80 -5.59 1.12
N LEU A 249 18.60 -5.03 0.93
CA LEU A 249 17.78 -5.12 -0.26
C LEU A 249 17.65 -3.72 -0.87
N THR A 250 17.54 -3.66 -2.18
CA THR A 250 17.28 -2.45 -2.96
C THR A 250 16.02 -2.69 -3.78
N GLY A 251 15.01 -1.87 -3.55
CA GLY A 251 13.77 -1.86 -4.33
C GLY A 251 14.01 -1.05 -5.60
N VAL A 252 13.37 -1.48 -6.67
CA VAL A 252 13.35 -0.78 -7.94
C VAL A 252 11.90 -0.67 -8.35
N ASP A 253 11.45 0.58 -8.44
CA ASP A 253 10.09 0.93 -8.80
C ASP A 253 10.11 1.62 -10.16
N ALA A 254 9.13 1.31 -11.00
CA ALA A 254 8.80 2.08 -12.19
C ALA A 254 7.57 2.94 -11.91
N CYS A 255 7.71 4.25 -12.02
CA CYS A 255 6.61 5.19 -11.89
C CYS A 255 6.08 5.61 -13.26
N VAL A 256 4.76 5.50 -13.44
CA VAL A 256 4.02 5.92 -14.63
C VAL A 256 2.68 6.52 -14.22
N ASP A 257 2.27 7.62 -14.84
CA ASP A 257 0.95 8.27 -14.62
C ASP A 257 0.61 8.46 -13.13
N GLY A 258 1.61 8.83 -12.31
CA GLY A 258 1.46 9.04 -10.87
C GLY A 258 1.26 7.77 -10.03
N LYS A 259 1.64 6.59 -10.54
CA LYS A 259 1.56 5.30 -9.87
C LYS A 259 2.92 4.61 -9.85
N SER A 260 3.36 4.16 -8.68
CA SER A 260 4.58 3.37 -8.54
C SER A 260 4.29 1.86 -8.65
N HIS A 261 5.07 1.15 -9.44
CA HIS A 261 5.03 -0.30 -9.59
C HIS A 261 6.37 -0.92 -9.19
N LEU A 262 6.37 -1.79 -8.18
CA LEU A 262 7.56 -2.54 -7.79
C LEU A 262 7.97 -3.54 -8.88
N ILE A 263 9.01 -3.20 -9.64
CA ILE A 263 9.51 -4.00 -10.76
C ILE A 263 10.68 -4.90 -10.39
N ASP A 264 11.46 -4.59 -9.36
CA ASP A 264 12.54 -5.48 -8.91
C ASP A 264 12.89 -5.32 -7.43
N VAL A 265 13.47 -6.37 -6.85
CA VAL A 265 14.06 -6.36 -5.50
C VAL A 265 15.43 -7.01 -5.56
N ILE A 266 16.47 -6.18 -5.55
CA ILE A 266 17.86 -6.58 -5.73
C ILE A 266 18.53 -6.73 -4.37
N GLN A 267 19.18 -7.87 -4.10
CA GLN A 267 20.04 -7.98 -2.93
C GLN A 267 21.34 -7.16 -3.14
N SER A 268 21.54 -6.14 -2.31
CA SER A 268 22.67 -5.19 -2.40
C SER A 268 23.79 -5.47 -1.38
N SER A 269 23.70 -6.58 -0.64
CA SER A 269 24.70 -6.96 0.36
C SER A 269 26.07 -7.23 -0.28
N GLY A 270 27.11 -6.54 0.20
CA GLY A 270 28.50 -6.75 -0.23
C GLY A 270 28.89 -6.12 -1.58
N LYS A 271 27.97 -5.37 -2.23
CA LYS A 271 28.30 -4.62 -3.44
C LYS A 271 29.00 -3.30 -3.08
N PRO A 272 30.03 -2.87 -3.84
CA PRO A 272 30.63 -1.55 -3.66
C PRO A 272 29.60 -0.44 -3.89
N LYS A 273 29.78 0.68 -3.19
CA LYS A 273 28.89 1.86 -3.25
C LYS A 273 29.60 3.11 -3.80
N ASP A 274 30.71 2.94 -4.49
CA ASP A 274 31.36 4.04 -5.21
C ASP A 274 30.53 4.45 -6.44
N GLY A 275 30.79 5.64 -6.96
CA GLY A 275 30.01 6.21 -8.07
C GLY A 275 29.99 5.35 -9.33
N GLU A 276 31.09 4.67 -9.66
CA GLU A 276 31.18 3.82 -10.86
C GLU A 276 30.32 2.56 -10.70
N SER A 277 30.42 1.91 -9.55
CA SER A 277 29.61 0.74 -9.21
C SER A 277 28.12 1.07 -9.17
N MET A 278 27.75 2.23 -8.63
CA MET A 278 26.37 2.72 -8.61
C MET A 278 25.87 3.04 -10.02
N CYS A 279 26.67 3.70 -10.86
CA CYS A 279 26.33 3.97 -12.27
C CYS A 279 26.04 2.68 -13.04
N ASN A 280 26.91 1.67 -12.90
CA ASN A 280 26.71 0.36 -13.55
C ASN A 280 25.47 -0.37 -13.02
N ALA A 281 25.16 -0.24 -11.73
CA ALA A 281 23.93 -0.78 -11.16
C ALA A 281 22.69 -0.10 -11.73
N PHE A 282 22.71 1.24 -11.89
CA PHE A 282 21.63 1.99 -12.52
C PHE A 282 21.42 1.59 -13.97
N PHE A 283 22.48 1.44 -14.77
CA PHE A 283 22.34 0.92 -16.14
C PHE A 283 21.72 -0.46 -16.17
N ALA A 284 22.15 -1.38 -15.31
CA ALA A 284 21.58 -2.72 -15.24
C ALA A 284 20.08 -2.69 -14.86
N MET A 285 19.66 -1.80 -13.95
CA MET A 285 18.26 -1.62 -13.59
C MET A 285 17.44 -1.08 -14.76
N ILE A 286 17.95 -0.07 -15.45
CA ILE A 286 17.31 0.56 -16.62
C ILE A 286 17.16 -0.46 -17.75
N ASP A 287 18.25 -1.09 -18.15
CA ASP A 287 18.28 -2.02 -19.27
C ASP A 287 17.39 -3.23 -19.00
N LYS A 288 17.35 -3.72 -17.75
CA LYS A 288 16.46 -4.80 -17.33
C LYS A 288 14.99 -4.38 -17.37
N ALA A 289 14.65 -3.19 -16.86
CA ALA A 289 13.28 -2.70 -16.86
C ALA A 289 12.71 -2.59 -18.29
N GLU A 290 13.51 -2.05 -19.21
CA GLU A 290 13.11 -1.93 -20.63
C GLU A 290 13.00 -3.29 -21.31
N ALA A 291 13.92 -4.22 -21.04
CA ALA A 291 13.91 -5.56 -21.64
C ALA A 291 12.75 -6.43 -21.13
N GLU A 292 12.44 -6.39 -19.84
CA GLU A 292 11.41 -7.23 -19.22
C GLU A 292 10.00 -6.65 -19.39
N HIS A 293 9.84 -5.33 -19.24
CA HIS A 293 8.52 -4.68 -19.20
C HIS A 293 8.18 -3.91 -20.49
N GLY A 294 9.13 -3.72 -21.42
CA GLY A 294 8.90 -3.00 -22.68
C GLY A 294 8.55 -1.52 -22.50
N CYS A 295 8.89 -0.93 -21.34
CA CYS A 295 8.74 0.50 -21.08
C CYS A 295 9.87 1.32 -21.70
N ILE A 296 9.71 2.64 -21.72
CA ILE A 296 10.75 3.58 -22.15
C ILE A 296 11.22 4.34 -20.91
N VAL A 297 12.43 4.06 -20.42
CA VAL A 297 12.94 4.75 -19.24
C VAL A 297 13.38 6.16 -19.63
N ALA A 298 12.76 7.15 -18.99
CA ALA A 298 13.10 8.57 -19.17
C ALA A 298 14.15 9.05 -18.16
N GLY A 299 14.29 8.37 -17.02
CA GLY A 299 15.27 8.73 -16.01
C GLY A 299 15.26 7.83 -14.78
N LEU A 300 16.16 8.14 -13.85
CA LEU A 300 16.28 7.46 -12.56
C LEU A 300 16.44 8.45 -11.41
N CYS A 301 15.66 8.25 -10.36
CA CYS A 301 15.65 9.04 -9.13
C CYS A 301 16.12 8.19 -7.95
N CYS A 302 17.08 8.70 -7.19
CA CYS A 302 17.49 8.06 -5.94
C CYS A 302 17.93 9.07 -4.88
N ASP A 303 18.28 8.57 -3.70
CA ASP A 303 18.71 9.37 -2.56
C ASP A 303 20.05 10.03 -2.87
N ASN A 304 20.39 11.06 -2.10
CA ASN A 304 21.56 11.87 -2.40
C ASN A 304 22.80 11.45 -1.61
N ASP A 305 22.93 10.16 -1.26
CA ASP A 305 24.17 9.66 -0.66
C ASP A 305 25.33 9.82 -1.65
N GLY A 306 26.56 10.01 -1.17
CA GLY A 306 27.67 10.41 -2.03
C GLY A 306 27.95 9.44 -3.19
N GLY A 307 27.67 8.15 -2.99
CA GLY A 307 27.76 7.11 -4.02
C GLY A 307 26.67 7.24 -5.08
N SER A 308 25.41 7.37 -4.68
CA SER A 308 24.29 7.49 -5.61
C SER A 308 24.31 8.83 -6.35
N HIS A 309 24.70 9.92 -5.69
CA HIS A 309 24.91 11.22 -6.35
C HIS A 309 25.91 11.08 -7.50
N LYS A 310 27.13 10.62 -7.21
CA LYS A 310 28.15 10.48 -8.25
C LYS A 310 27.75 9.48 -9.32
N GLY A 311 27.04 8.40 -8.95
CA GLY A 311 26.53 7.41 -9.89
C GLY A 311 25.49 7.99 -10.87
N ARG A 312 24.60 8.88 -10.41
CA ARG A 312 23.64 9.58 -11.26
C ARG A 312 24.33 10.59 -12.18
N ASP A 313 25.31 11.35 -11.68
CA ASP A 313 26.07 12.29 -12.52
C ASP A 313 26.73 11.55 -13.69
N LEU A 314 27.42 10.44 -13.40
CA LEU A 314 28.05 9.59 -14.41
C LEU A 314 27.02 8.96 -15.35
N MET A 315 25.84 8.59 -14.83
CA MET A 315 24.74 8.05 -15.64
C MET A 315 24.26 9.07 -16.68
N VAL A 316 24.02 10.33 -16.27
CA VAL A 316 23.59 11.40 -17.17
C VAL A 316 24.71 11.80 -18.13
N GLU A 317 25.96 11.81 -17.69
CA GLU A 317 27.11 12.07 -18.57
C GLU A 317 27.23 11.04 -19.70
N ARG A 318 27.05 9.75 -19.38
CA ARG A 318 27.18 8.64 -20.34
C ARG A 318 25.91 8.36 -21.14
N ARG A 319 24.74 8.69 -20.60
CA ARG A 319 23.43 8.56 -21.24
C ARG A 319 22.65 9.90 -21.13
N PRO A 320 23.03 10.95 -21.89
CA PRO A 320 22.49 12.31 -21.73
C PRO A 320 21.00 12.46 -22.01
N TRP A 321 20.39 11.49 -22.66
CA TRP A 321 18.93 11.45 -22.89
C TRP A 321 18.13 11.09 -21.64
N LEU A 322 18.78 10.64 -20.56
CA LEU A 322 18.13 10.31 -19.29
C LEU A 322 18.16 11.49 -18.32
N PHE A 323 17.10 11.61 -17.52
CA PHE A 323 17.05 12.48 -16.36
C PHE A 323 17.62 11.77 -15.11
N GLY A 324 18.43 12.47 -14.33
CA GLY A 324 19.02 11.96 -13.07
C GLY A 324 18.73 12.81 -11.83
N PRO A 325 17.50 13.31 -11.60
CA PRO A 325 17.21 14.19 -10.48
C PRO A 325 17.42 13.48 -9.12
N PRO A 326 17.91 14.19 -8.09
CA PRO A 326 17.86 13.67 -6.73
C PRO A 326 16.41 13.54 -6.26
N CYS A 327 16.16 12.71 -5.26
CA CYS A 327 14.84 12.60 -4.64
C CYS A 327 14.36 13.95 -4.08
N CYS A 328 13.30 14.53 -4.65
CA CYS A 328 12.77 15.83 -4.23
C CYS A 328 12.14 15.80 -2.84
N GLY A 329 11.67 14.63 -2.38
CA GLY A 329 11.25 14.41 -0.99
C GLY A 329 12.41 14.59 -0.02
N HIS A 330 13.58 14.06 -0.37
CA HIS A 330 14.81 14.25 0.42
C HIS A 330 15.31 15.70 0.36
N GLN A 331 15.17 16.41 -0.77
CA GLN A 331 15.55 17.83 -0.85
C GLN A 331 14.78 18.71 0.15
N GLY A 332 13.49 18.45 0.37
CA GLY A 332 12.71 19.15 1.40
C GLY A 332 13.24 18.90 2.83
N GLN A 333 13.65 17.67 3.12
CA GLN A 333 14.30 17.33 4.40
C GLN A 333 15.64 18.06 4.59
N LEU A 334 16.42 18.17 3.51
CA LEU A 334 17.70 18.88 3.56
C LEU A 334 17.51 20.40 3.72
N MET A 335 16.43 20.99 3.19
CA MET A 335 16.07 22.40 3.47
C MET A 335 15.75 22.64 4.95
N LEU A 336 15.15 21.66 5.66
CA LEU A 336 14.96 21.77 7.10
C LEU A 336 16.29 21.79 7.85
N VAL A 337 17.24 20.95 7.44
CA VAL A 337 18.60 20.95 8.01
C VAL A 337 19.27 22.30 7.80
N ASP A 338 19.14 22.87 6.61
CA ASP A 338 19.65 24.20 6.28
C ASP A 338 19.06 25.29 7.18
N TYR A 339 17.76 25.25 7.45
CA TYR A 339 17.11 26.17 8.38
C TYR A 339 17.74 26.12 9.77
N PHE A 340 17.94 24.93 10.33
CA PHE A 340 18.54 24.79 11.67
C PHE A 340 20.05 25.10 11.70
N LYS A 341 20.76 24.94 10.57
CA LYS A 341 22.14 25.43 10.42
C LYS A 341 22.22 26.97 10.46
N VAL A 342 21.22 27.65 9.91
CA VAL A 342 21.16 29.13 9.86
C VAL A 342 20.57 29.71 11.15
N ASN A 343 19.63 29.00 11.78
CA ASN A 343 18.92 29.44 12.98
C ASN A 343 19.29 28.58 14.21
N GLU A 344 20.45 28.85 14.81
CA GLU A 344 20.93 28.13 16.01
C GLU A 344 19.96 28.23 17.20
N SER A 345 19.33 29.40 17.41
CA SER A 345 18.33 29.56 18.47
C SER A 345 17.05 28.77 18.18
N GLY A 346 16.66 28.66 16.91
CA GLY A 346 15.59 27.78 16.47
C GLY A 346 15.91 26.31 16.68
N ALA A 347 17.16 25.89 16.42
CA ALA A 347 17.64 24.55 16.72
C ALA A 347 17.57 24.26 18.23
N GLN A 348 18.04 25.17 19.07
CA GLN A 348 17.95 25.03 20.52
C GLN A 348 16.50 24.94 21.01
N THR A 349 15.60 25.73 20.42
CA THR A 349 14.16 25.69 20.72
C THR A 349 13.52 24.36 20.32
N ALA A 350 13.88 23.82 19.15
CA ALA A 350 13.44 22.51 18.68
C ALA A 350 13.96 21.38 19.59
N GLU A 351 15.22 21.46 20.02
CA GLU A 351 15.83 20.55 21.00
C GLU A 351 15.08 20.56 22.33
N ASP A 352 14.87 21.74 22.90
CA ASP A 352 14.20 21.91 24.19
C ASP A 352 12.74 21.45 24.13
N THR A 353 12.06 21.71 23.02
CA THR A 353 10.70 21.24 22.77
C THR A 353 10.63 19.71 22.72
N THR A 354 11.58 19.09 22.02
CA THR A 354 11.67 17.63 21.90
C THR A 354 11.97 16.99 23.26
N ASP A 355 12.83 17.61 24.06
CA ASP A 355 13.18 17.16 25.40
C ASP A 355 11.99 17.25 26.36
N VAL A 356 11.23 18.36 26.33
CA VAL A 356 9.98 18.51 27.11
C VAL A 356 8.94 17.47 26.72
N LEU A 357 8.71 17.25 25.42
CA LEU A 357 7.74 16.26 24.94
C LEU A 357 8.15 14.85 25.36
N GLY A 358 9.44 14.52 25.22
CA GLY A 358 10.00 13.26 25.69
C GLY A 358 9.88 13.09 27.20
N TRP A 359 10.06 14.16 27.99
CA TRP A 359 9.88 14.13 29.44
C TRP A 359 8.43 13.88 29.86
N ILE A 360 7.47 14.64 29.31
CA ILE A 360 6.04 14.51 29.59
C ILE A 360 5.55 13.10 29.23
N VAL A 361 5.97 12.59 28.07
CA VAL A 361 5.60 11.24 27.65
C VAL A 361 6.42 10.17 28.38
N GLY A 362 7.61 10.45 28.88
CA GLY A 362 8.38 9.48 29.66
C GLY A 362 7.89 9.28 31.10
N HIS A 363 7.14 10.22 31.66
CA HIS A 363 6.78 10.23 33.09
C HIS A 363 5.26 10.25 33.29
N GLU A 364 4.67 9.07 33.48
CA GLU A 364 3.21 8.89 33.58
C GLU A 364 2.56 9.78 34.65
N ARG A 365 3.13 9.85 35.86
CA ARG A 365 2.58 10.67 36.95
C ARG A 365 2.66 12.18 36.66
N VAL A 366 3.72 12.62 36.00
CA VAL A 366 3.87 14.02 35.57
C VAL A 366 2.87 14.32 34.45
N ARG A 367 2.70 13.40 33.51
CA ARG A 367 1.73 13.50 32.41
C ARG A 367 0.31 13.65 32.93
N ASP A 368 -0.09 12.81 33.89
CA ASP A 368 -1.43 12.85 34.49
C ASP A 368 -1.75 14.23 35.10
N ILE A 369 -0.77 14.87 35.75
CA ILE A 369 -0.93 16.23 36.29
C ILE A 369 -1.27 17.23 35.18
N PHE A 370 -0.59 17.14 34.03
CA PHE A 370 -0.86 18.00 32.89
C PHE A 370 -2.18 17.63 32.19
N ASP A 371 -2.51 16.34 32.05
CA ASP A 371 -3.75 15.87 31.46
C ASP A 371 -4.97 16.32 32.27
N GLN A 372 -4.90 16.28 33.60
CA GLN A 372 -5.92 16.87 34.46
C GLN A 372 -6.09 18.37 34.22
N ALA A 373 -4.99 19.10 34.00
CA ALA A 373 -5.07 20.52 33.65
C ALA A 373 -5.69 20.76 32.27
N GLN A 374 -5.43 19.88 31.30
CA GLN A 374 -6.10 19.88 30.00
C GLN A 374 -7.60 19.64 30.17
N VAL A 375 -8.02 18.59 30.86
CA VAL A 375 -9.43 18.23 31.08
C VAL A 375 -10.22 19.40 31.69
N LYS A 376 -9.65 20.04 32.72
CA LYS A 376 -10.26 21.21 33.37
C LYS A 376 -10.46 22.39 32.43
N LYS A 377 -9.53 22.62 31.49
CA LYS A 377 -9.52 23.80 30.62
C LYS A 377 -10.15 23.57 29.24
N ASN A 378 -10.19 22.32 28.77
CA ASN A 378 -10.62 21.92 27.43
C ASN A 378 -11.98 21.20 27.42
N GLY A 379 -12.80 21.32 28.47
CA GLY A 379 -14.17 20.81 28.47
C GLY A 379 -14.28 19.29 28.57
N GLY A 380 -13.42 18.64 29.37
CA GLY A 380 -13.59 17.23 29.73
C GLY A 380 -12.67 16.23 29.02
N THR A 381 -11.87 16.65 28.05
CA THR A 381 -10.97 15.74 27.31
C THR A 381 -9.51 16.23 27.33
N ALA A 382 -8.58 15.30 27.58
CA ALA A 382 -7.15 15.53 27.38
C ALA A 382 -6.75 15.11 25.97
N ARG A 383 -5.91 15.91 25.32
CA ARG A 383 -5.34 15.55 24.02
C ARG A 383 -3.98 14.91 24.25
N SER A 384 -3.71 13.83 23.53
CA SER A 384 -2.42 13.16 23.58
C SER A 384 -1.29 14.09 23.11
N TYR A 385 -0.14 13.95 23.79
CA TYR A 385 1.14 14.51 23.37
C TYR A 385 1.70 13.71 22.18
N LEU A 386 2.43 14.40 21.31
CA LEU A 386 3.06 13.80 20.14
C LEU A 386 4.57 13.94 20.27
N ILE A 387 5.30 12.87 19.99
CA ILE A 387 6.75 12.86 19.86
C ILE A 387 7.11 12.74 18.38
N ALA A 388 8.20 13.38 17.99
CA ALA A 388 8.64 13.29 16.61
C ALA A 388 9.39 11.98 16.33
N ASN A 389 9.21 11.48 15.10
CA ASN A 389 9.98 10.37 14.56
C ASN A 389 11.36 10.87 14.10
N ILE A 390 12.38 10.08 14.44
CA ILE A 390 13.79 10.32 14.14
C ILE A 390 14.12 10.43 12.65
N THR A 391 13.32 9.78 11.79
CA THR A 391 13.55 9.75 10.34
C THR A 391 12.65 10.68 9.54
N ARG A 392 11.71 11.41 10.18
CA ARG A 392 10.68 12.20 9.48
C ARG A 392 10.38 13.53 10.17
N TRP A 393 10.97 14.64 9.70
CA TRP A 393 10.82 15.95 10.35
C TRP A 393 9.43 16.58 10.22
N THR A 394 8.62 16.15 9.27
CA THR A 394 7.21 16.53 9.17
C THR A 394 6.46 16.20 10.47
N THR A 395 6.87 15.15 11.19
CA THR A 395 6.35 14.81 12.52
C THR A 395 6.80 15.78 13.63
N HIS A 396 7.94 16.45 13.50
CA HIS A 396 8.38 17.50 14.44
C HIS A 396 7.46 18.71 14.33
N SER A 397 7.14 19.17 13.11
CA SER A 397 6.18 20.26 12.91
C SER A 397 4.83 19.95 13.55
N ILE A 398 4.30 18.73 13.35
CA ILE A 398 3.03 18.30 13.98
C ILE A 398 3.13 18.29 15.50
N ALA A 399 4.23 17.80 16.06
CA ALA A 399 4.46 17.76 17.51
C ALA A 399 4.57 19.17 18.10
N PHE A 400 5.24 20.10 17.43
CA PHE A 400 5.39 21.49 17.85
C PHE A 400 4.04 22.20 17.84
N HIS A 401 3.28 22.09 16.76
CA HIS A 401 1.92 22.62 16.67
C HIS A 401 0.98 22.02 17.73
N ARG A 402 1.11 20.72 18.05
CA ARG A 402 0.37 20.10 19.16
C ARG A 402 0.73 20.76 20.49
N LEU A 403 2.01 20.94 20.79
CA LEU A 403 2.44 21.55 22.04
C LEU A 403 1.97 23.02 22.14
N ILE A 404 2.08 23.80 21.07
CA ILE A 404 1.58 25.17 20.99
C ILE A 404 0.08 25.23 21.31
N ARG A 405 -0.73 24.31 20.76
CA ARG A 405 -2.18 24.22 21.06
C ARG A 405 -2.45 23.90 22.54
N LEU A 406 -1.53 23.22 23.21
CA LEU A 406 -1.64 22.85 24.63
C LEU A 406 -0.94 23.84 25.58
N LYS A 407 -0.38 24.94 25.07
CA LYS A 407 0.33 25.96 25.85
C LYS A 407 -0.43 26.41 27.09
N ALA A 408 -1.69 26.79 26.93
CA ALA A 408 -2.46 27.42 28.00
C ALA A 408 -2.69 26.52 29.24
N PRO A 409 -3.12 25.25 29.12
CA PRO A 409 -3.23 24.36 30.28
C PRO A 409 -1.87 23.91 30.83
N ILE A 410 -0.89 23.63 29.96
CA ILE A 410 0.42 23.13 30.40
C ILE A 410 1.19 24.19 31.18
N ARG A 411 1.23 25.43 30.67
CA ARG A 411 1.92 26.54 31.35
C ARG A 411 1.30 26.84 32.71
N GLU A 412 -0.04 26.83 32.80
CA GLU A 412 -0.74 27.04 34.06
C GLU A 412 -0.39 25.96 35.09
N ALA A 413 -0.38 24.69 34.69
CA ALA A 413 0.01 23.57 35.55
C ALA A 413 1.49 23.67 35.97
N ALA A 414 2.39 24.05 35.06
CA ALA A 414 3.81 24.23 35.36
C ALA A 414 4.06 25.28 36.45
N ILE A 415 3.23 26.33 36.50
CA ILE A 415 3.30 27.40 37.51
C ILE A 415 2.60 26.98 38.81
N THR A 416 1.33 26.58 38.72
CA THR A 416 0.46 26.37 39.88
C THR A 416 0.72 25.05 40.61
N LYS A 417 1.14 24.01 39.88
CA LYS A 417 1.37 22.65 40.41
C LYS A 417 2.85 22.27 40.43
N ARG A 418 3.78 23.25 40.41
CA ARG A 418 5.23 23.01 40.36
C ARG A 418 5.72 22.03 41.43
N ALA A 419 5.24 22.18 42.67
CA ALA A 419 5.61 21.30 43.77
C ALA A 419 5.10 19.86 43.57
N GLU A 420 3.86 19.69 43.07
CA GLU A 420 3.29 18.38 42.75
C GLU A 420 4.04 17.70 41.61
N ILE A 421 4.43 18.46 40.57
CA ILE A 421 5.22 17.95 39.43
C ILE A 421 6.59 17.45 39.91
N ILE A 422 7.28 18.23 40.76
CA ILE A 422 8.58 17.82 41.33
C ILE A 422 8.41 16.56 42.18
N ALA A 423 7.36 16.51 43.03
CA ALA A 423 7.07 15.33 43.84
C ALA A 423 6.75 14.09 42.98
N ALA A 424 5.99 14.26 41.89
CA ALA A 424 5.66 13.21 40.95
C ALA A 424 6.88 12.70 40.19
N GLN A 425 7.81 13.58 39.82
CA GLN A 425 9.08 13.24 39.20
C GLN A 425 9.96 12.42 40.15
N VAL A 426 10.16 12.90 41.39
CA VAL A 426 11.04 12.25 42.38
C VAL A 426 10.45 10.90 42.84
N GLY A 427 9.14 10.83 43.01
CA GLY A 427 8.43 9.61 43.39
C GLY A 427 8.96 9.02 44.70
N ALA A 428 9.29 7.73 44.68
CA ALA A 428 9.78 6.98 45.84
C ALA A 428 11.32 6.87 45.91
N GLU A 429 12.06 7.64 45.10
CA GLU A 429 13.53 7.60 45.08
C GLU A 429 14.12 8.01 46.45
N LYS A 430 15.14 7.29 46.90
CA LYS A 430 15.77 7.47 48.22
C LYS A 430 17.21 7.99 48.12
N ASN A 431 17.84 7.88 46.95
CA ASN A 431 19.19 8.36 46.73
C ASN A 431 19.23 9.89 46.63
N LYS A 432 19.87 10.55 47.61
CA LYS A 432 19.99 12.02 47.69
C LYS A 432 20.54 12.68 46.42
N LYS A 433 21.52 12.06 45.75
CA LYS A 433 22.09 12.61 44.50
C LYS A 433 21.11 12.50 43.34
N THR A 434 20.37 11.40 43.25
CA THR A 434 19.35 11.18 42.21
C THR A 434 18.14 12.09 42.44
N ILE A 435 17.66 12.22 43.68
CA ILE A 435 16.59 13.15 44.06
C ILE A 435 16.95 14.57 43.62
N LYS A 436 18.16 15.04 43.96
CA LYS A 436 18.61 16.38 43.57
C LYS A 436 18.56 16.58 42.05
N LYS A 437 19.08 15.63 41.26
CA LYS A 437 19.05 15.68 39.79
C LYS A 437 17.62 15.66 39.22
N MET A 438 16.74 14.83 39.77
CA MET A 438 15.34 14.73 39.33
C MET A 438 14.58 16.02 39.64
N THR A 439 14.78 16.59 40.83
CA THR A 439 14.22 17.89 41.22
C THR A 439 14.71 19.02 40.32
N GLU A 440 16.02 19.07 40.04
CA GLU A 440 16.62 20.05 39.12
C GLU A 440 16.05 19.89 37.70
N THR A 441 15.86 18.65 37.24
CA THR A 441 15.30 18.36 35.91
C THR A 441 13.85 18.82 35.79
N ALA A 442 12.98 18.47 36.74
CA ALA A 442 11.59 18.91 36.75
C ALA A 442 11.48 20.43 36.88
N SER A 443 12.31 21.04 37.75
CA SER A 443 12.36 22.49 37.91
C SER A 443 12.73 23.19 36.61
N ARG A 444 13.79 22.72 35.92
CA ARG A 444 14.20 23.24 34.61
C ARG A 444 13.07 23.19 33.58
N PHE A 445 12.33 22.08 33.50
CA PHE A 445 11.22 21.97 32.57
C PHE A 445 10.03 22.87 32.94
N CYS A 446 9.71 23.00 34.24
CA CYS A 446 8.71 23.98 34.68
C CYS A 446 9.12 25.41 34.33
N ASP A 447 10.39 25.76 34.54
CA ASP A 447 10.92 27.10 34.24
C ASP A 447 10.89 27.38 32.73
N LEU A 448 11.21 26.38 31.90
CA LEU A 448 11.10 26.45 30.45
C LEU A 448 9.64 26.63 29.99
N LEU A 449 8.69 25.91 30.60
CA LEU A 449 7.27 26.00 30.29
C LEU A 449 6.63 27.32 30.75
N ASP A 450 7.19 27.97 31.78
CA ASP A 450 6.77 29.32 32.16
C ASP A 450 7.40 30.40 31.29
N ASN A 451 8.59 30.15 30.71
CA ASN A 451 9.32 31.13 29.92
C ASN A 451 8.50 31.61 28.69
N PRO A 452 8.10 32.90 28.63
CA PRO A 452 7.34 33.41 27.49
C PRO A 452 8.15 33.46 26.18
N LEU A 453 9.48 33.57 26.26
CA LEU A 453 10.36 33.58 25.08
C LEU A 453 10.37 32.21 24.42
N PHE A 454 10.49 31.12 25.18
CA PHE A 454 10.41 29.75 24.66
C PHE A 454 9.17 29.54 23.79
N TRP A 455 7.99 29.97 24.28
CA TRP A 455 6.76 29.83 23.51
C TRP A 455 6.68 30.73 22.28
N LYS A 456 7.31 31.91 22.33
CA LYS A 456 7.37 32.81 21.17
C LYS A 456 8.27 32.20 20.10
N ASP A 457 9.45 31.75 20.50
CA ASP A 457 10.44 31.16 19.61
C ASP A 457 9.91 29.84 19.03
N LEU A 458 9.19 29.01 19.81
CA LEU A 458 8.56 27.79 19.32
C LEU A 458 7.50 28.06 18.25
N VAL A 459 6.71 29.14 18.40
CA VAL A 459 5.75 29.54 17.37
C VAL A 459 6.48 29.95 16.09
N THR A 460 7.52 30.78 16.20
CA THR A 460 8.33 31.19 15.04
C THR A 460 8.98 30.00 14.34
N VAL A 461 9.59 29.07 15.09
CA VAL A 461 10.17 27.85 14.52
C VAL A 461 9.11 27.00 13.83
N ALA A 462 7.92 26.84 14.44
CA ALA A 462 6.84 26.06 13.85
C ALA A 462 6.32 26.69 12.54
N GLU A 463 6.19 28.02 12.49
CA GLU A 463 5.78 28.80 11.31
C GLU A 463 6.85 28.74 10.20
N ASP A 464 8.14 28.82 10.53
CA ASP A 464 9.23 28.80 9.55
C ASP A 464 9.42 27.42 8.88
N ILE A 465 9.28 26.34 9.65
CA ILE A 465 9.48 24.97 9.12
C ILE A 465 8.25 24.42 8.42
N GLU A 466 7.07 25.01 8.64
CA GLU A 466 5.80 24.53 8.10
C GLU A 466 5.77 24.53 6.56
N PRO A 467 6.13 25.62 5.84
CA PRO A 467 6.24 25.61 4.38
C PRO A 467 7.20 24.55 3.85
N ILE A 468 8.31 24.30 4.56
CA ILE A 468 9.28 23.27 4.18
C ILE A 468 8.70 21.86 4.40
N CYS A 469 7.89 21.67 5.44
CA CYS A 469 7.18 20.41 5.66
C CYS A 469 6.10 20.16 4.61
N TYR A 470 5.41 21.20 4.13
CA TYR A 470 4.42 21.07 3.05
C TYR A 470 5.06 20.59 1.75
N ILE A 471 6.13 21.26 1.29
CA ILE A 471 6.83 20.81 0.08
C ILE A 471 7.40 19.40 0.25
N THR A 472 7.89 19.05 1.45
CA THR A 472 8.39 17.68 1.73
C THR A 472 7.28 16.65 1.53
N ASN A 473 6.09 16.88 2.11
CA ASN A 473 4.95 15.98 1.97
C ASN A 473 4.45 15.90 0.52
N ILE A 474 4.37 17.04 -0.20
CA ILE A 474 4.03 17.05 -1.63
C ILE A 474 5.03 16.17 -2.37
N ASN A 475 6.32 16.38 -2.18
CA ASN A 475 7.37 15.67 -2.90
C ASN A 475 7.50 14.18 -2.51
N GLN A 476 6.74 13.68 -1.53
CA GLN A 476 6.68 12.25 -1.19
C GLN A 476 5.54 11.50 -1.90
N SER A 477 4.63 12.22 -2.57
CA SER A 477 3.52 11.61 -3.32
C SER A 477 3.99 11.05 -4.67
N ASP A 478 3.52 9.84 -5.03
CA ASP A 478 3.80 9.23 -6.35
C ASP A 478 3.35 10.10 -7.53
N SER A 479 2.34 10.95 -7.30
CA SER A 479 1.76 11.80 -8.34
C SER A 479 2.49 13.13 -8.54
N THR A 480 3.55 13.39 -7.78
CA THR A 480 4.16 14.72 -7.77
C THR A 480 5.00 14.96 -9.00
N ARG A 481 4.59 15.97 -9.75
CA ARG A 481 5.21 16.37 -11.01
C ARG A 481 6.30 17.41 -10.82
N ALA A 482 7.18 17.54 -11.80
CA ALA A 482 8.30 18.48 -11.75
C ALA A 482 7.86 19.95 -11.61
N ASP A 483 6.78 20.36 -12.27
CA ASP A 483 6.22 21.72 -12.17
C ASP A 483 5.85 22.08 -10.72
N GLN A 484 5.31 21.12 -9.97
CA GLN A 484 4.91 21.30 -8.58
C GLN A 484 6.10 21.39 -7.63
N VAL A 485 7.16 20.62 -7.91
CA VAL A 485 8.44 20.74 -7.19
C VAL A 485 9.00 22.16 -7.37
N LEU A 486 9.02 22.68 -8.60
CA LEU A 486 9.50 24.05 -8.89
C LEU A 486 8.68 25.10 -8.13
N LEU A 487 7.35 25.02 -8.20
CA LEU A 487 6.46 25.93 -7.46
C LEU A 487 6.69 25.81 -5.93
N GLY A 488 6.96 24.61 -5.44
CA GLY A 488 7.33 24.37 -4.06
C GLY A 488 8.61 25.10 -3.65
N PHE A 489 9.68 24.95 -4.44
CA PHE A 489 10.95 25.65 -4.22
C PHE A 489 10.76 27.17 -4.25
N ALA A 490 10.00 27.68 -5.22
CA ALA A 490 9.66 29.10 -5.33
C ALA A 490 8.88 29.60 -4.11
N GLY A 491 7.88 28.85 -3.64
CA GLY A 491 7.08 29.20 -2.46
C GLY A 491 7.92 29.30 -1.19
N VAL A 492 8.80 28.32 -0.95
CA VAL A 492 9.72 28.35 0.20
C VAL A 492 10.72 29.51 0.08
N TYR A 493 11.26 29.76 -1.11
CA TYR A 493 12.15 30.89 -1.36
C TYR A 493 11.49 32.24 -1.06
N LEU A 494 10.25 32.45 -1.54
CA LEU A 494 9.50 33.68 -1.31
C LEU A 494 9.10 33.85 0.16
N HIS A 495 8.75 32.76 0.85
CA HIS A 495 8.51 32.76 2.29
C HIS A 495 9.72 33.30 3.06
N PHE A 496 10.92 32.76 2.81
CA PHE A 496 12.14 33.22 3.49
C PHE A 496 12.62 34.60 3.02
N LYS A 497 12.35 34.98 1.77
CA LYS A 497 12.61 36.35 1.28
C LYS A 497 11.81 37.40 2.06
N ARG A 498 10.59 37.07 2.51
CA ARG A 498 9.73 37.95 3.32
C ARG A 498 9.98 37.81 4.83
N HIS A 499 10.94 37.00 5.24
CA HIS A 499 11.21 36.69 6.64
C HIS A 499 11.70 37.93 7.43
N SER A 500 11.19 38.10 8.64
CA SER A 500 11.47 39.30 9.46
C SER A 500 12.92 39.40 9.97
N ASN A 501 13.59 38.26 10.14
CA ASN A 501 15.01 38.20 10.50
C ASN A 501 15.87 38.17 9.21
N PRO A 502 16.70 39.20 8.95
CA PRO A 502 17.50 39.29 7.73
C PRO A 502 18.60 38.22 7.63
N VAL A 503 19.12 37.74 8.76
CA VAL A 503 20.14 36.67 8.77
C VAL A 503 19.53 35.36 8.28
N ILE A 504 18.34 35.02 8.80
CA ILE A 504 17.59 33.83 8.36
C ILE A 504 17.17 33.98 6.90
N SER A 505 16.68 35.16 6.52
CA SER A 505 16.27 35.46 5.14
C SER A 505 17.42 35.22 4.15
N ALA A 506 18.56 35.90 4.34
CA ALA A 506 19.72 35.77 3.45
C ALA A 506 20.30 34.35 3.48
N GLY A 507 20.45 33.75 4.66
CA GLY A 507 21.01 32.40 4.81
C GLY A 507 20.16 31.33 4.13
N MET A 508 18.83 31.39 4.27
CA MET A 508 17.92 30.45 3.62
C MET A 508 17.83 30.67 2.12
N MET A 509 17.74 31.93 1.66
CA MET A 509 17.72 32.23 0.22
C MET A 509 18.95 31.66 -0.49
N THR A 510 20.15 31.86 0.05
CA THR A 510 21.40 31.32 -0.52
C THR A 510 21.39 29.80 -0.59
N ARG A 511 20.92 29.12 0.47
CA ARG A 511 20.89 27.65 0.52
C ARG A 511 19.84 27.05 -0.41
N ILE A 512 18.66 27.66 -0.50
CA ILE A 512 17.60 27.23 -1.43
C ILE A 512 18.07 27.40 -2.88
N GLU A 513 18.71 28.53 -3.22
CA GLU A 513 19.29 28.75 -4.55
C GLU A 513 20.39 27.75 -4.88
N LYS A 514 21.27 27.41 -3.92
CA LYS A 514 22.28 26.34 -4.09
C LYS A 514 21.62 25.00 -4.44
N ARG A 515 20.51 24.65 -3.78
CA ARG A 515 19.75 23.42 -4.07
C ARG A 515 19.09 23.46 -5.44
N TRP A 516 18.50 24.59 -5.81
CA TRP A 516 17.89 24.79 -7.12
C TRP A 516 18.93 24.74 -8.26
N ALA A 517 20.13 25.28 -8.05
CA ALA A 517 21.22 25.22 -9.02
C ALA A 517 21.73 23.80 -9.29
N ALA A 518 21.59 22.89 -8.32
CA ALA A 518 21.96 21.48 -8.46
C ALA A 518 20.93 20.64 -9.22
N LEU A 519 19.73 21.17 -9.51
CA LEU A 519 18.70 20.47 -10.27
C LEU A 519 18.84 20.72 -11.77
N ASP A 520 18.35 19.78 -12.57
CA ASP A 520 18.24 19.91 -14.03
C ASP A 520 17.12 20.89 -14.41
N GLN A 521 17.38 22.19 -14.23
CA GLN A 521 16.38 23.26 -14.31
C GLN A 521 15.53 23.25 -15.60
N PRO A 522 16.08 22.97 -16.80
CA PRO A 522 15.28 22.88 -18.02
C PRO A 522 14.09 21.90 -17.89
N MET A 523 14.29 20.75 -17.24
CA MET A 523 13.21 19.77 -17.02
C MET A 523 12.06 20.38 -16.22
N PHE A 524 12.38 21.01 -15.07
CA PHE A 524 11.39 21.58 -14.15
C PHE A 524 10.69 22.81 -14.75
N VAL A 525 11.45 23.69 -15.40
CA VAL A 525 10.93 24.93 -16.01
C VAL A 525 10.01 24.60 -17.18
N PHE A 526 10.42 23.72 -18.10
CA PHE A 526 9.55 23.36 -19.23
C PHE A 526 8.38 22.48 -18.83
N CYS A 527 8.49 21.69 -17.76
CA CYS A 527 7.32 21.03 -17.17
C CYS A 527 6.26 22.05 -16.72
N LEU A 528 6.67 23.18 -16.10
CA LEU A 528 5.74 24.24 -15.68
C LEU A 528 5.17 25.01 -16.89
N ILE A 529 6.01 25.36 -17.87
CA ILE A 529 5.54 26.06 -19.09
C ILE A 529 4.54 25.20 -19.87
N LEU A 530 4.81 23.90 -20.00
CA LEU A 530 3.95 22.95 -20.70
C LEU A 530 2.73 22.56 -19.88
N ASN A 531 2.61 22.97 -18.61
CA ASN A 531 1.35 22.83 -17.89
C ASN A 531 0.32 23.85 -18.45
N PRO A 532 -0.77 23.40 -19.10
CA PRO A 532 -1.74 24.30 -19.74
C PRO A 532 -2.50 25.22 -18.79
N TYR A 533 -2.48 24.92 -17.49
CA TYR A 533 -3.12 25.73 -16.44
C TYR A 533 -2.18 26.81 -15.91
N GLU A 534 -0.86 26.61 -15.98
CA GLU A 534 0.15 27.47 -15.36
C GLU A 534 0.90 28.34 -16.36
N ARG A 535 1.47 27.71 -17.41
CA ARG A 535 2.10 28.35 -18.56
C ARG A 535 3.23 29.34 -18.16
N VAL A 536 3.51 30.33 -19.00
CA VAL A 536 4.61 31.30 -18.80
C VAL A 536 4.21 32.38 -17.79
N GLU A 537 2.91 32.57 -17.59
CA GLU A 537 2.29 33.57 -16.73
C GLU A 537 2.67 33.42 -15.25
N ARG A 538 3.25 32.29 -14.85
CA ARG A 538 3.81 32.08 -13.50
C ARG A 538 5.18 32.70 -13.27
N PHE A 539 5.92 33.02 -14.31
CA PHE A 539 7.24 33.61 -14.17
C PHE A 539 7.14 35.13 -14.01
N GLY A 540 8.05 35.69 -13.22
CA GLY A 540 8.19 37.13 -13.02
C GLY A 540 8.77 37.82 -14.26
N PRO A 541 8.64 39.16 -14.37
CA PRO A 541 9.12 39.93 -15.53
C PRO A 541 10.64 39.81 -15.75
N ARG A 542 11.39 39.48 -14.70
CA ARG A 542 12.86 39.30 -14.71
C ARG A 542 13.31 37.96 -15.26
N ALA A 543 12.39 37.04 -15.55
CA ALA A 543 12.71 35.72 -16.05
C ALA A 543 13.19 35.75 -17.52
N GLY A 544 12.92 36.84 -18.26
CA GLY A 544 13.37 36.97 -19.65
C GLY A 544 12.71 35.95 -20.59
N THR A 545 11.42 35.68 -20.40
CA THR A 545 10.66 34.63 -21.08
C THR A 545 10.16 35.06 -22.47
N ASP A 546 11.05 35.45 -23.38
CA ASP A 546 10.65 35.71 -24.77
C ASP A 546 10.39 34.41 -25.54
N ALA A 547 9.44 34.44 -26.48
CA ALA A 547 8.97 33.25 -27.17
C ALA A 547 10.07 32.52 -27.98
N PHE A 548 11.04 33.24 -28.55
CA PHE A 548 12.13 32.66 -29.32
C PHE A 548 13.16 32.02 -28.41
N THR A 549 13.53 32.69 -27.31
CA THR A 549 14.43 32.12 -26.30
C THR A 549 13.84 30.85 -25.68
N LEU A 550 12.56 30.88 -25.32
CA LEU A 550 11.85 29.70 -24.82
C LEU A 550 11.83 28.57 -25.84
N SER A 551 11.55 28.87 -27.12
CA SER A 551 11.53 27.85 -28.17
C SER A 551 12.91 27.23 -28.40
N MET A 552 13.98 28.03 -28.37
CA MET A 552 15.35 27.52 -28.52
C MET A 552 15.72 26.57 -27.38
N ALA A 553 15.45 26.97 -26.13
CA ALA A 553 15.73 26.16 -24.97
C ALA A 553 14.85 24.89 -24.90
N LEU A 554 13.58 24.95 -25.34
CA LEU A 554 12.73 23.75 -25.41
C LEU A 554 13.27 22.76 -26.45
N VAL A 555 13.66 23.24 -27.63
CA VAL A 555 14.19 22.39 -28.71
C VAL A 555 15.51 21.75 -28.28
N GLU A 556 16.37 22.47 -27.54
CA GLU A 556 17.58 21.91 -26.96
C GLU A 556 17.26 20.77 -25.97
N LEU A 557 16.30 20.97 -25.08
CA LEU A 557 15.86 19.93 -24.15
C LEU A 557 15.23 18.73 -24.88
N TYR A 558 14.36 18.96 -25.87
CA TYR A 558 13.78 17.91 -26.70
C TYR A 558 14.86 17.12 -27.43
N ARG A 559 15.84 17.81 -28.05
CA ARG A 559 16.98 17.18 -28.72
C ARG A 559 17.79 16.32 -27.76
N ARG A 560 18.04 16.81 -26.54
CA ARG A 560 18.72 16.05 -25.49
C ARG A 560 17.96 14.76 -25.18
N VAL A 561 16.67 14.84 -24.88
CA VAL A 561 15.83 13.68 -24.52
C VAL A 561 15.67 12.70 -25.68
N LYS A 562 15.54 13.18 -26.92
CA LYS A 562 15.44 12.34 -28.12
C LYS A 562 16.80 11.99 -28.74
N SER A 563 17.91 12.23 -28.04
CA SER A 563 19.27 11.88 -28.50
C SER A 563 19.62 10.40 -28.37
N ARG A 564 18.73 9.62 -27.75
CA ARG A 564 18.91 8.18 -27.52
C ARG A 564 19.40 7.45 -28.79
N PRO A 565 20.48 6.64 -28.70
CA PRO A 565 20.96 5.86 -29.82
C PRO A 565 19.92 4.84 -30.30
N PRO A 566 19.78 4.65 -31.61
CA PRO A 566 18.91 3.62 -32.18
C PRO A 566 19.44 2.21 -31.83
N SER A 567 18.53 1.25 -31.70
CA SER A 567 18.88 -0.15 -31.46
C SER A 567 19.44 -0.79 -32.75
N GLY A 568 20.77 -0.86 -32.86
CA GLY A 568 21.47 -1.58 -33.94
C GLY A 568 22.46 -0.72 -34.73
N VAL A 569 23.17 -1.36 -35.67
CA VAL A 569 24.08 -0.67 -36.60
C VAL A 569 23.26 -0.17 -37.78
N LEU A 570 23.16 1.15 -37.91
CA LEU A 570 22.48 1.78 -39.05
C LEU A 570 23.42 1.87 -40.27
N SER A 571 22.86 1.65 -41.45
CA SER A 571 23.49 1.99 -42.72
C SER A 571 23.68 3.50 -42.86
N GLU A 572 24.53 3.94 -43.79
CA GLU A 572 24.75 5.38 -43.99
C GLU A 572 23.49 6.11 -44.47
N GLU A 573 22.68 5.44 -45.29
CA GLU A 573 21.37 5.96 -45.76
C GLU A 573 20.38 6.12 -44.61
N GLU A 574 20.33 5.13 -43.70
CA GLU A 574 19.47 5.18 -42.50
C GLU A 574 19.90 6.28 -41.53
N LYS A 575 21.21 6.54 -41.40
CA LYS A 575 21.71 7.67 -40.61
C LYS A 575 21.28 9.02 -41.18
N ILE A 576 21.39 9.19 -42.50
CA ILE A 576 20.95 10.42 -43.19
C ILE A 576 19.44 10.62 -42.99
N GLN A 577 18.65 9.57 -43.17
CA GLN A 577 17.20 9.63 -42.96
C GLN A 577 16.85 9.96 -41.51
N LEU A 578 17.52 9.34 -40.55
CA LEU A 578 17.32 9.60 -39.13
C LEU A 578 17.63 11.07 -38.79
N GLN A 579 18.72 11.62 -39.32
CA GLN A 579 19.10 13.01 -39.10
C GLN A 579 18.10 13.99 -39.73
N SER A 580 17.60 13.67 -40.93
CA SER A 580 16.53 14.43 -41.59
C SER A 580 15.24 14.43 -40.77
N ASN A 581 14.81 13.25 -40.29
CA ASN A 581 13.62 13.10 -39.45
C ASN A 581 13.76 13.86 -38.12
N LYS A 582 14.92 13.79 -37.46
CA LYS A 582 15.20 14.56 -36.24
C LYS A 582 15.02 16.06 -36.47
N LYS A 583 15.60 16.60 -37.54
CA LYS A 583 15.47 18.02 -37.88
C LYS A 583 14.02 18.41 -38.21
N HIS A 584 13.29 17.51 -38.87
CA HIS A 584 11.87 17.70 -39.15
C HIS A 584 11.04 17.78 -37.85
N HIS A 585 11.23 16.84 -36.93
CA HIS A 585 10.53 16.81 -35.64
C HIS A 585 10.88 18.03 -34.78
N GLU A 586 12.15 18.45 -34.72
CA GLU A 586 12.56 19.69 -34.04
C GLU A 586 11.80 20.92 -34.57
N GLY A 587 11.63 21.00 -35.90
CA GLY A 587 10.86 22.05 -36.55
C GLY A 587 9.36 22.00 -36.21
N GLN A 588 8.77 20.81 -36.14
CA GLN A 588 7.38 20.61 -35.72
C GLN A 588 7.16 21.03 -34.27
N VAL A 589 8.03 20.58 -33.35
CA VAL A 589 7.98 20.94 -31.92
C VAL A 589 8.08 22.44 -31.74
N SER A 590 9.06 23.10 -32.39
CA SER A 590 9.22 24.55 -32.31
C SER A 590 7.97 25.29 -32.79
N LYS A 591 7.43 24.91 -33.96
CA LYS A 591 6.22 25.54 -34.52
C LYS A 591 5.02 25.36 -33.60
N ALA A 592 4.76 24.14 -33.15
CA ALA A 592 3.66 23.83 -32.24
C ALA A 592 3.82 24.58 -30.91
N PHE A 593 5.03 24.70 -30.39
CA PHE A 593 5.30 25.37 -29.12
C PHE A 593 5.09 26.89 -29.21
N LEU A 594 5.49 27.53 -30.31
CA LEU A 594 5.19 28.95 -30.55
C LEU A 594 3.68 29.22 -30.66
N GLN A 595 2.93 28.30 -31.29
CA GLN A 595 1.47 28.36 -31.31
C GLN A 595 0.88 28.19 -29.91
N TYR A 596 1.42 27.27 -29.12
CA TYR A 596 1.04 27.06 -27.73
C TYR A 596 1.31 28.32 -26.89
N LEU A 597 2.49 28.92 -26.95
CA LEU A 597 2.82 30.15 -26.21
C LEU A 597 1.92 31.33 -26.56
N SER A 598 1.60 31.49 -27.85
CA SER A 598 0.72 32.56 -28.33
C SER A 598 -0.77 32.29 -28.14
N SER A 599 -1.15 31.09 -27.67
CA SER A 599 -2.55 30.63 -27.60
C SER A 599 -3.26 30.72 -28.96
N THR A 600 -2.56 30.38 -30.04
CA THR A 600 -3.08 30.47 -31.41
C THR A 600 -3.32 29.10 -32.04
N GLY A 601 -3.99 29.08 -33.19
CA GLY A 601 -4.24 27.87 -33.96
C GLY A 601 -5.02 26.84 -33.13
N PRO A 602 -4.55 25.59 -33.05
CA PRO A 602 -5.23 24.52 -32.29
C PRO A 602 -5.37 24.78 -30.78
N PHE A 603 -4.58 25.69 -30.21
CA PHE A 603 -4.63 26.04 -28.78
C PHE A 603 -5.58 27.20 -28.47
N ALA A 604 -6.05 27.93 -29.47
CA ALA A 604 -6.93 29.10 -29.27
C ALA A 604 -8.25 28.80 -28.51
N PRO A 605 -8.90 27.64 -28.67
CA PRO A 605 -10.10 27.32 -27.91
C PRO A 605 -9.85 27.14 -26.41
N TRP A 606 -8.63 26.75 -26.00
CA TRP A 606 -8.31 26.36 -24.62
C TRP A 606 -8.72 27.43 -23.60
N GLU A 607 -8.44 28.70 -23.88
CA GLU A 607 -8.74 29.79 -22.93
C GLU A 607 -10.24 29.91 -22.61
N LYS A 608 -11.10 29.56 -23.56
CA LYS A 608 -12.56 29.59 -23.38
C LYS A 608 -13.10 28.29 -22.77
N THR A 609 -12.41 27.17 -23.00
CA THR A 609 -12.87 25.83 -22.59
C THR A 609 -12.23 25.32 -21.31
N ARG A 610 -11.15 25.95 -20.82
CA ARG A 610 -10.37 25.54 -19.65
C ARG A 610 -11.24 25.22 -18.43
N ASN A 611 -12.08 26.17 -18.02
CA ASN A 611 -12.93 26.02 -16.84
C ASN A 611 -13.93 24.85 -16.99
N HIS A 612 -14.46 24.66 -18.21
CA HIS A 612 -15.36 23.55 -18.49
C HIS A 612 -14.61 22.22 -18.45
N PHE A 613 -13.44 22.14 -19.07
CA PHE A 613 -12.59 20.94 -19.04
C PHE A 613 -12.20 20.58 -17.60
N GLU A 614 -11.81 21.57 -16.79
CA GLU A 614 -11.45 21.37 -15.38
C GLU A 614 -12.64 20.83 -14.56
N THR A 615 -13.85 21.34 -14.81
CA THR A 615 -15.06 20.88 -14.12
C THR A 615 -15.40 19.43 -14.46
N VAL A 616 -15.17 19.01 -15.70
CA VAL A 616 -15.54 17.67 -16.19
C VAL A 616 -14.46 16.62 -15.93
N ASN A 617 -13.19 16.97 -16.16
CA ASN A 617 -12.06 16.04 -16.17
C ASN A 617 -11.08 16.26 -15.02
N GLY A 618 -11.32 17.26 -14.17
CA GLY A 618 -10.37 17.69 -13.15
C GLY A 618 -9.20 18.50 -13.74
N ASN A 619 -8.19 18.73 -12.91
CA ASN A 619 -7.05 19.60 -13.21
C ASN A 619 -5.80 18.81 -13.63
N ASP A 620 -5.98 17.72 -14.40
CA ASP A 620 -4.86 16.90 -14.88
C ASP A 620 -4.31 17.44 -16.22
N PRO A 621 -3.11 18.02 -16.25
CA PRO A 621 -2.53 18.56 -17.48
C PRO A 621 -2.20 17.47 -18.51
N ILE A 622 -1.97 16.21 -18.11
CA ILE A 622 -1.66 15.10 -19.03
C ILE A 622 -2.88 14.80 -19.90
N LEU A 623 -4.09 14.81 -19.33
CA LEU A 623 -5.33 14.57 -20.07
C LEU A 623 -5.58 15.63 -21.16
N VAL A 624 -5.13 16.86 -20.94
CA VAL A 624 -5.21 17.95 -21.94
C VAL A 624 -4.30 17.64 -23.12
N TRP A 625 -3.04 17.28 -22.86
CA TRP A 625 -2.08 16.96 -23.93
C TRP A 625 -2.46 15.71 -24.72
N GLN A 626 -3.09 14.72 -24.08
CA GLN A 626 -3.61 13.54 -24.78
C GLN A 626 -4.62 13.88 -25.88
N GLN A 627 -5.37 14.98 -25.77
CA GLN A 627 -6.31 15.42 -26.81
C GLN A 627 -5.61 15.88 -28.09
N TYR A 628 -4.33 16.27 -27.99
CA TYR A 628 -3.55 16.78 -29.12
C TYR A 628 -2.73 15.68 -29.82
N LEU A 629 -2.57 14.50 -29.22
CA LEU A 629 -1.86 13.37 -29.81
C LEU A 629 -2.39 12.96 -31.20
N PRO A 630 -3.71 12.91 -31.47
CA PRO A 630 -4.19 12.51 -32.79
C PRO A 630 -3.85 13.51 -33.92
N ASN A 631 -3.42 14.73 -33.59
CA ASN A 631 -3.04 15.74 -34.57
C ASN A 631 -1.56 15.60 -34.94
N PRO A 632 -1.22 15.24 -36.20
CA PRO A 632 0.17 15.04 -36.62
C PRO A 632 1.07 16.27 -36.43
N ASP A 633 0.52 17.49 -36.56
CA ASP A 633 1.28 18.73 -36.42
C ASP A 633 1.63 19.06 -34.95
N LEU A 634 0.91 18.47 -33.99
CA LEU A 634 1.09 18.70 -32.56
C LEU A 634 1.62 17.47 -31.82
N HIS A 635 1.58 16.30 -32.46
CA HIS A 635 1.91 15.00 -31.88
C HIS A 635 3.24 15.03 -31.12
N GLU A 636 4.30 15.53 -31.74
CA GLU A 636 5.64 15.55 -31.13
C GLU A 636 5.73 16.44 -29.88
N LEU A 637 5.07 17.61 -29.88
CA LEU A 637 5.03 18.46 -28.69
C LEU A 637 4.16 17.83 -27.60
N ALA A 638 3.02 17.25 -27.97
CA ALA A 638 2.11 16.60 -27.02
C ALA A 638 2.74 15.36 -26.36
N ASP A 639 3.39 14.49 -27.13
CA ASP A 639 4.17 13.35 -26.63
C ASP A 639 5.26 13.81 -25.66
N PHE A 640 5.97 14.89 -26.02
CA PHE A 640 7.02 15.44 -25.18
C PHE A 640 6.50 16.07 -23.89
N ALA A 641 5.37 16.77 -23.93
CA ALA A 641 4.72 17.33 -22.75
C ALA A 641 4.21 16.23 -21.81
N ILE A 642 3.60 15.16 -22.36
CA ILE A 642 3.17 13.98 -21.59
C ILE A 642 4.37 13.30 -20.93
N LEU A 643 5.50 13.17 -21.63
CA LEU A 643 6.74 12.65 -21.06
C LEU A 643 7.13 13.47 -19.83
N LEU A 644 7.28 14.79 -19.94
CA LEU A 644 7.75 15.64 -18.83
C LEU A 644 6.77 15.69 -17.66
N LEU A 645 5.47 15.84 -17.94
CA LEU A 645 4.42 15.91 -16.91
C LEU A 645 4.16 14.55 -16.23
N GLY A 646 4.48 13.44 -16.91
CA GLY A 646 4.32 12.10 -16.38
C GLY A 646 5.46 11.63 -15.46
N LEU A 647 6.58 12.36 -15.37
CA LEU A 647 7.70 11.99 -14.51
C LEU A 647 7.40 12.28 -13.04
N SER A 648 7.57 11.27 -12.19
CA SER A 648 7.52 11.41 -10.73
C SER A 648 8.93 11.42 -10.14
N ILE A 649 9.27 12.48 -9.40
CA ILE A 649 10.65 12.77 -8.97
C ILE A 649 10.85 12.47 -7.47
N ASN A 650 10.45 11.26 -7.05
CA ASN A 650 10.67 10.81 -5.68
C ASN A 650 10.74 9.29 -5.56
N GLN A 651 11.08 8.82 -4.36
CA GLN A 651 11.19 7.41 -3.99
C GLN A 651 10.06 6.94 -3.06
N GLY A 652 8.97 7.70 -2.95
CA GLY A 652 7.89 7.44 -2.00
C GLY A 652 7.16 6.11 -2.24
N GLY A 653 7.22 5.57 -3.46
CA GLY A 653 6.76 4.20 -3.79
C GLY A 653 7.52 3.14 -3.01
N ASN A 654 8.85 3.15 -3.13
CA ASN A 654 9.73 2.18 -2.48
C ASN A 654 9.58 2.17 -0.94
N GLU A 655 9.44 3.34 -0.30
CA GLU A 655 9.24 3.42 1.15
C GLU A 655 7.98 2.66 1.61
N ARG A 656 6.90 2.72 0.82
CA ARG A 656 5.65 2.00 1.09
C ARG A 656 5.81 0.50 0.91
N ASP A 657 6.49 0.08 -0.15
CA ASP A 657 6.78 -1.34 -0.37
C ASP A 657 7.64 -1.92 0.76
N PHE A 658 8.64 -1.18 1.25
CA PHE A 658 9.43 -1.63 2.39
C PHE A 658 8.65 -1.68 3.70
N SER A 659 7.70 -0.77 3.90
CA SER A 659 6.81 -0.81 5.06
C SER A 659 5.95 -2.08 5.04
N ASP A 660 5.40 -2.44 3.87
CA ASP A 660 4.66 -3.69 3.66
C ASP A 660 5.56 -4.94 3.84
N PHE A 661 6.80 -4.90 3.30
CA PHE A 661 7.78 -5.97 3.49
C PHE A 661 8.15 -6.16 4.96
N LYS A 662 8.29 -5.09 5.75
CA LYS A 662 8.58 -5.17 7.19
C LYS A 662 7.50 -5.97 7.89
N ILE A 663 6.22 -5.68 7.66
CA ILE A 663 5.10 -6.40 8.27
C ILE A 663 5.07 -7.86 7.84
N LYS A 664 5.19 -8.11 6.54
CA LYS A 664 5.11 -9.45 5.94
C LYS A 664 6.29 -10.35 6.32
N LYS A 665 7.51 -9.80 6.43
CA LYS A 665 8.75 -10.56 6.66
C LYS A 665 9.12 -10.69 8.15
N THR A 666 8.83 -9.69 9.00
CA THR A 666 9.43 -9.63 10.36
C THR A 666 8.51 -9.91 11.54
N ARG A 667 7.20 -9.62 11.47
CA ARG A 667 6.33 -9.66 12.68
C ARG A 667 5.50 -10.92 12.86
N LEU A 668 5.19 -11.65 11.79
CA LEU A 668 4.42 -12.90 11.85
C LEU A 668 5.23 -13.97 11.13
N ARG A 669 5.06 -15.25 11.49
CA ARG A 669 5.70 -16.42 10.84
C ARG A 669 5.25 -16.63 9.37
N ASN A 670 4.87 -15.56 8.68
CA ASN A 670 4.52 -15.50 7.28
C ASN A 670 5.83 -15.50 6.47
N ARG A 671 6.25 -16.68 6.01
CA ARG A 671 7.32 -16.81 5.02
C ARG A 671 6.81 -16.46 3.62
N LEU A 672 6.27 -15.25 3.43
CA LEU A 672 6.09 -14.73 2.09
C LEU A 672 7.49 -14.29 1.61
N GLY A 673 7.99 -14.92 0.54
CA GLY A 673 9.23 -14.46 -0.12
C GLY A 673 9.07 -13.03 -0.67
N THR A 674 10.10 -12.52 -1.34
CA THR A 674 10.15 -11.17 -1.94
C THR A 674 9.26 -11.00 -3.19
N LYS A 675 8.10 -11.67 -3.25
CA LYS A 675 7.21 -11.68 -4.43
C LYS A 675 6.34 -10.42 -4.52
N LYS A 676 6.14 -9.92 -5.74
CA LYS A 676 5.62 -8.60 -6.14
C LYS A 676 4.08 -8.39 -5.99
N ILE A 677 3.43 -8.95 -4.98
CA ILE A 677 1.94 -9.09 -4.99
C ILE A 677 1.21 -8.02 -4.16
N GLY A 678 1.90 -7.37 -3.22
CA GLY A 678 1.28 -6.50 -2.22
C GLY A 678 0.63 -5.23 -2.76
N ALA A 679 1.31 -4.55 -3.70
CA ALA A 679 0.89 -3.26 -4.23
C ALA A 679 -0.28 -3.37 -5.22
N ASP A 680 -0.29 -4.38 -6.10
CA ASP A 680 -1.29 -4.54 -7.16
C ASP A 680 -2.70 -4.85 -6.63
N ILE A 681 -2.80 -5.73 -5.63
CA ILE A 681 -4.09 -6.02 -4.97
C ILE A 681 -4.70 -4.74 -4.38
N ARG A 682 -3.86 -3.86 -3.78
CA ARG A 682 -4.33 -2.57 -3.24
C ARG A 682 -4.77 -1.63 -4.36
N ALA A 683 -4.04 -1.58 -5.48
CA ALA A 683 -4.39 -0.76 -6.64
C ALA A 683 -5.73 -1.19 -7.25
N SER A 684 -5.99 -2.49 -7.36
CA SER A 684 -7.28 -3.05 -7.78
C SER A 684 -8.42 -2.64 -6.83
N HIS A 685 -8.22 -2.68 -5.51
CA HIS A 685 -9.26 -2.22 -4.55
C HIS A 685 -9.60 -0.74 -4.69
N LYS A 686 -8.60 0.10 -4.97
CA LYS A 686 -8.81 1.53 -5.22
C LYS A 686 -9.64 1.75 -6.49
N ALA A 687 -9.35 1.02 -7.56
CA ALA A 687 -10.10 1.10 -8.81
C ALA A 687 -11.55 0.61 -8.67
N GLU A 688 -11.79 -0.40 -7.82
CA GLU A 688 -13.12 -0.94 -7.55
C GLU A 688 -13.94 -0.12 -6.54
N GLY A 689 -13.39 1.01 -6.04
CA GLY A 689 -14.06 1.86 -5.05
C GLY A 689 -14.26 1.19 -3.69
N LEU A 690 -13.52 0.12 -3.40
CA LEU A 690 -13.62 -0.66 -2.16
C LEU A 690 -12.86 -0.02 -0.99
N PHE A 691 -12.09 1.02 -1.28
CA PHE A 691 -11.63 1.98 -0.30
C PHE A 691 -12.57 3.19 -0.34
N GLU A 692 -13.01 3.67 0.83
CA GLU A 692 -13.62 4.99 0.93
C GLU A 692 -12.64 6.00 0.30
N GLN A 693 -13.03 6.58 -0.84
CA GLN A 693 -12.29 7.69 -1.42
C GLN A 693 -12.31 8.80 -0.38
N ARG A 694 -11.13 9.07 0.19
CA ARG A 694 -10.97 10.20 1.10
C ARG A 694 -11.33 11.45 0.31
N GLU A 695 -12.36 12.19 0.73
CA GLU A 695 -12.63 13.51 0.16
C GLU A 695 -11.34 14.34 0.20
N LYS A 696 -11.07 15.11 -0.87
CA LYS A 696 -9.89 15.98 -0.97
C LYS A 696 -9.71 16.70 0.36
N ARG A 697 -8.52 16.62 0.96
CA ARG A 697 -8.23 17.29 2.23
C ARG A 697 -8.37 18.80 1.98
N LYS A 698 -9.52 19.41 2.32
CA LYS A 698 -9.60 20.85 2.56
C LYS A 698 -8.78 21.08 3.83
N ASN A 699 -7.54 21.54 3.65
CA ASN A 699 -6.52 21.41 4.68
C ASN A 699 -6.90 22.06 6.01
N HIS A 700 -7.85 23.00 6.05
CA HIS A 700 -8.68 23.25 7.22
C HIS A 700 -10.11 23.61 6.79
N THR A 701 -11.01 23.72 7.76
CA THR A 701 -12.42 24.03 7.52
C THR A 701 -12.73 25.42 8.11
N GLU A 702 -13.81 26.13 7.70
CA GLU A 702 -13.97 27.60 7.87
C GLU A 702 -13.81 28.21 9.29
N GLU A 703 -14.12 27.52 10.37
CA GLU A 703 -13.74 27.94 11.70
C GLU A 703 -13.13 26.78 12.49
N ARG A 704 -11.91 26.45 12.01
CA ARG A 704 -10.89 25.49 12.45
C ARG A 704 -10.90 24.14 11.72
N VAL A 705 -12.00 23.76 11.09
CA VAL A 705 -13.20 23.46 11.88
C VAL A 705 -12.88 22.21 12.63
N ARG A 706 -12.19 22.48 13.72
CA ARG A 706 -12.77 22.57 15.07
C ARG A 706 -12.65 21.19 15.67
N ASP A 707 -12.82 20.20 14.82
CA ASP A 707 -13.15 18.88 15.20
C ASP A 707 -12.58 17.81 14.22
N LEU A 708 -11.41 18.01 13.58
CA LEU A 708 -10.63 16.87 13.02
C LEU A 708 -9.97 16.05 14.14
N LEU A 709 -10.89 15.65 15.00
CA LEU A 709 -10.96 14.80 16.15
C LEU A 709 -10.76 13.35 15.77
N ALA A 710 -10.63 12.57 16.84
CA ALA A 710 -10.72 11.12 16.87
C ALA A 710 -9.55 10.43 16.17
N VAL A 711 -8.36 10.59 16.77
CA VAL A 711 -7.20 9.71 16.53
C VAL A 711 -7.30 8.53 17.50
N PRO A 712 -7.78 7.33 17.11
CA PRO A 712 -7.06 6.13 17.49
C PRO A 712 -5.76 6.12 16.70
N ARG A 713 -4.70 5.63 17.34
CA ARG A 713 -3.38 5.32 16.77
C ARG A 713 -2.29 6.40 16.86
N TYR A 714 -1.95 6.70 18.11
CA TYR A 714 -0.61 7.07 18.54
C TYR A 714 -0.19 6.27 19.80
N ALA A 715 -1.13 5.51 20.39
CA ALA A 715 -0.91 4.65 21.56
C ALA A 715 0.06 3.49 21.24
N ASP A 716 -0.04 2.91 20.05
CA ASP A 716 0.73 1.74 19.60
C ASP A 716 2.23 2.07 19.41
N ALA A 717 2.56 3.33 19.11
CA ALA A 717 3.95 3.81 19.04
C ALA A 717 4.59 3.94 20.42
N LEU A 718 3.79 4.11 21.47
CA LEU A 718 4.23 4.10 22.86
C LEU A 718 4.45 2.68 23.37
N GLU A 719 3.61 1.71 22.98
CA GLU A 719 3.70 0.31 23.40
C GLU A 719 4.93 -0.43 22.85
N SER A 720 5.45 -0.04 21.68
CA SER A 720 6.72 -0.58 21.17
C SER A 720 7.97 -0.03 21.88
N GLY A 721 7.79 0.87 22.85
CA GLY A 721 8.86 1.56 23.57
C GLY A 721 9.29 0.92 24.89
N ASP A 722 8.49 0.02 25.46
CA ASP A 722 8.69 -0.52 26.82
C ASP A 722 8.44 -2.04 26.87
N GLU A 723 9.27 -2.83 26.19
CA GLU A 723 9.52 -4.21 26.63
C GLU A 723 10.76 -4.20 27.52
N ASP A 724 10.58 -3.86 28.80
CA ASP A 724 11.51 -4.25 29.86
C ASP A 724 11.35 -5.76 30.11
N MET A 725 11.83 -6.56 29.15
CA MET A 725 11.99 -8.01 29.34
C MET A 725 13.28 -8.24 30.12
N GLY A 726 13.13 -8.29 31.44
CA GLY A 726 14.21 -8.55 32.36
C GLY A 726 15.05 -9.78 32.00
N GLY A 727 16.36 -9.65 32.22
CA GLY A 727 17.28 -10.77 32.45
C GLY A 727 17.68 -11.58 31.22
N GLY A 728 18.69 -11.09 30.49
CA GLY A 728 19.42 -11.90 29.51
C GLY A 728 20.66 -11.16 29.01
N SER A 729 21.83 -11.55 29.49
CA SER A 729 23.13 -10.97 29.14
C SER A 729 23.52 -11.27 27.69
N ASP A 730 23.22 -10.37 26.75
CA ASP A 730 24.13 -9.97 25.66
C ASP A 730 23.59 -8.73 24.93
N GLY A 731 24.09 -7.55 25.32
CA GLY A 731 23.41 -6.27 25.16
C GLY A 731 23.68 -5.53 23.84
N GLY A 732 22.91 -5.83 22.79
CA GLY A 732 22.67 -4.90 21.68
C GLY A 732 21.32 -4.20 21.86
N LYS A 733 21.28 -2.99 22.46
CA LYS A 733 20.03 -2.24 22.66
C LYS A 733 19.32 -1.99 21.31
N PRO A 734 18.00 -2.20 21.20
CA PRO A 734 17.24 -1.90 19.98
C PRO A 734 17.33 -0.40 19.64
N LYS A 735 17.46 -0.07 18.34
CA LYS A 735 17.51 1.31 17.86
C LYS A 735 16.15 1.99 18.08
N GLN A 736 16.11 2.97 18.99
CA GLN A 736 14.92 3.75 19.29
C GLN A 736 14.53 4.64 18.10
N VAL A 737 13.27 4.55 17.64
CA VAL A 737 12.74 5.27 16.45
C VAL A 737 12.19 6.66 16.81
N LEU A 738 11.87 6.90 18.08
CA LEU A 738 11.34 8.18 18.56
C LEU A 738 12.42 9.03 19.21
N VAL A 739 12.39 10.34 18.94
CA VAL A 739 13.32 11.30 19.56
C VAL A 739 12.72 11.79 20.88
N LYS A 740 13.14 11.20 21.99
CA LYS A 740 12.59 11.49 23.34
C LYS A 740 13.52 12.35 24.22
N SER A 741 14.61 12.88 23.70
CA SER A 741 15.58 13.67 24.50
C SER A 741 16.40 14.62 23.66
N LYS A 742 16.97 15.64 24.30
CA LYS A 742 17.94 16.57 23.71
C LYS A 742 19.12 15.85 23.05
N ALA A 743 19.75 14.90 23.76
CA ALA A 743 20.87 14.13 23.21
C ALA A 743 20.46 13.24 22.02
N GLY A 744 19.23 12.72 22.05
CA GLY A 744 18.64 12.00 20.92
C GLY A 744 18.50 12.92 19.71
N TRP A 745 17.94 14.12 19.89
CA TRP A 745 17.77 15.10 18.82
C TRP A 745 19.12 15.52 18.24
N GLN A 746 20.10 15.86 19.08
CA GLN A 746 21.43 16.28 18.65
C GLN A 746 22.15 15.19 17.84
N LYS A 747 22.07 13.93 18.27
CA LYS A 747 22.67 12.81 17.52
C LYS A 747 22.04 12.66 16.14
N VAL A 748 20.75 12.93 16.03
CA VAL A 748 19.97 12.78 14.80
C VAL A 748 20.23 13.94 13.87
N PHE A 749 20.17 15.16 14.40
CA PHE A 749 20.55 16.36 13.69
C PHE A 749 21.99 16.27 13.17
N LEU A 750 22.94 15.81 13.99
CA LEU A 750 24.32 15.58 13.54
C LEU A 750 24.42 14.55 12.41
N LYS A 751 23.70 13.43 12.51
CA LYS A 751 23.63 12.45 11.41
C LYS A 751 23.13 13.12 10.13
N TRP A 752 22.10 13.94 10.23
CA TRP A 752 21.50 14.62 9.07
C TRP A 752 22.37 15.74 8.52
N VAL A 753 23.12 16.44 9.38
CA VAL A 753 24.15 17.39 8.95
C VAL A 753 25.25 16.67 8.17
N LEU A 754 25.66 15.47 8.59
CA LEU A 754 26.60 14.64 7.85
C LEU A 754 25.99 14.16 6.52
N ASP A 755 24.77 13.63 6.53
CA ASP A 755 24.05 13.21 5.32
C ASP A 755 23.89 14.40 4.34
N ALA A 756 23.61 15.60 4.85
CA ALA A 756 23.53 16.83 4.05
C ALA A 756 24.91 17.25 3.50
N ARG A 757 25.99 17.12 4.27
CA ARG A 757 27.36 17.38 3.78
C ARG A 757 27.78 16.39 2.71
N GLU A 758 27.40 15.12 2.85
CA GLU A 758 27.62 14.11 1.83
C GLU A 758 26.83 14.42 0.56
N ALA A 759 25.57 14.86 0.70
CA ALA A 759 24.70 15.31 -0.39
C ALA A 759 25.18 16.61 -1.07
N GLU A 760 25.97 17.43 -0.38
CA GLU A 760 26.59 18.65 -0.92
C GLU A 760 27.91 18.38 -1.67
N GLY A 761 28.42 17.14 -1.65
CA GLY A 761 29.70 16.76 -2.25
C GLY A 761 30.91 17.26 -1.45
N LYS A 762 32.04 16.54 -1.50
CA LYS A 762 33.30 17.00 -0.91
C LYS A 762 33.86 18.19 -1.70
N SER A 763 33.34 19.40 -1.47
CA SER A 763 33.99 20.65 -1.90
C SER A 763 34.24 21.63 -0.74
N ASP A 764 34.10 21.20 0.51
CA ASP A 764 34.48 22.00 1.69
C ASP A 764 35.99 21.88 1.97
N CYS A 765 36.81 22.05 0.93
CA CYS A 765 38.22 22.41 1.05
C CYS A 765 38.33 23.75 0.32
N GLU A 766 38.55 24.81 1.09
CA GLU A 766 38.72 26.21 0.65
C GLU A 766 37.38 26.96 0.45
N GLU A 767 37.01 27.72 1.50
CA GLU A 767 36.39 29.04 1.33
C GLU A 767 37.37 29.91 0.53
N GLU A 768 37.49 29.66 -0.78
CA GLU A 768 37.89 30.68 -1.73
C GLU A 768 36.61 31.25 -2.32
N ASP A 769 36.55 32.58 -2.31
CA ASP A 769 35.48 33.41 -2.83
C ASP A 769 34.78 32.71 -3.99
N ALA A 770 33.49 32.45 -3.82
CA ALA A 770 32.62 32.03 -4.91
C ALA A 770 32.73 33.10 -6.01
N ALA A 771 33.64 32.87 -6.94
CA ALA A 771 33.79 33.68 -8.12
C ALA A 771 32.39 33.77 -8.73
N GLU A 772 31.91 35.00 -8.90
CA GLU A 772 30.73 35.27 -9.72
C GLU A 772 30.84 34.40 -10.97
N PRO A 773 29.76 33.71 -11.40
CA PRO A 773 29.79 32.89 -12.60
C PRO A 773 30.02 33.82 -13.81
N THR A 774 31.29 34.10 -14.07
CA THR A 774 31.82 34.78 -15.25
C THR A 774 32.00 33.71 -16.31
N ARG A 775 30.87 33.13 -16.70
CA ARG A 775 30.66 32.63 -18.05
C ARG A 775 29.36 33.24 -18.51
N VAL A 776 29.45 34.13 -19.49
CA VAL A 776 28.31 34.53 -20.31
C VAL A 776 27.81 33.24 -20.95
N SER A 777 26.81 32.62 -20.33
CA SER A 777 26.09 31.49 -20.87
C SER A 777 25.35 31.97 -22.11
N GLU A 778 25.66 31.42 -23.28
CA GLU A 778 24.85 31.61 -24.49
C GLU A 778 23.42 31.05 -24.32
N ASN A 779 23.19 30.23 -23.27
CA ASN A 779 21.92 29.58 -22.97
C ASN A 779 21.13 30.31 -21.87
N TRP A 780 19.80 30.36 -22.04
CA TRP A 780 18.86 31.04 -21.13
C TRP A 780 18.80 30.44 -19.72
N LEU A 781 18.93 29.12 -19.59
CA LEU A 781 19.05 28.40 -18.32
C LEU A 781 20.49 27.92 -18.13
N PRO A 782 20.99 27.84 -16.87
CA PRO A 782 20.25 27.95 -15.60
C PRO A 782 19.96 29.40 -15.13
N LEU A 783 18.87 29.58 -14.39
CA LEU A 783 18.46 30.84 -13.76
C LEU A 783 18.15 30.65 -12.26
N PRO A 784 18.49 31.62 -11.40
CA PRO A 784 18.11 31.60 -10.00
C PRO A 784 16.60 31.82 -9.83
N LEU A 785 16.02 31.29 -8.74
CA LEU A 785 14.60 31.49 -8.37
C LEU A 785 14.27 32.98 -8.23
N SER A 786 15.23 33.77 -7.75
CA SER A 786 15.14 35.23 -7.68
C SER A 786 14.88 35.93 -9.02
N LYS A 787 15.37 35.38 -10.14
CA LYS A 787 15.10 35.90 -11.48
C LYS A 787 13.82 35.30 -12.06
N LEU A 788 13.59 34.01 -11.85
CA LEU A 788 12.39 33.31 -12.34
C LEU A 788 11.09 33.83 -11.71
N PHE A 789 11.11 34.19 -10.43
CA PHE A 789 9.91 34.59 -9.65
C PHE A 789 10.06 35.95 -8.95
N GLY A 790 11.07 36.74 -9.29
CA GLY A 790 11.31 38.06 -8.68
C GLY A 790 10.38 39.14 -9.20
N GLU A 791 9.74 39.88 -8.29
CA GLU A 791 9.04 41.13 -8.58
C GLU A 791 10.01 42.33 -8.68
N ASP A 792 9.60 43.38 -9.41
CA ASP A 792 10.21 44.71 -9.32
C ASP A 792 9.80 45.42 -8.01
N ALA A 793 10.64 46.34 -7.53
CA ALA A 793 10.50 47.02 -6.24
C ALA A 793 9.07 47.58 -5.97
N PRO A 794 8.64 47.67 -4.69
CA PRO A 794 7.23 47.77 -4.35
C PRO A 794 6.61 49.12 -4.73
N ARG A 795 5.36 49.11 -5.20
CA ARG A 795 4.51 50.31 -5.15
C ARG A 795 4.41 50.78 -3.69
N PRO A 796 4.42 52.10 -3.43
CA PRO A 796 4.40 52.61 -2.07
C PRO A 796 3.15 52.11 -1.33
N VAL A 797 3.36 51.37 -0.26
CA VAL A 797 2.30 50.91 0.64
C VAL A 797 1.99 52.06 1.59
N ASP A 798 0.77 52.59 1.51
CA ASP A 798 0.26 53.56 2.46
C ASP A 798 0.28 52.95 3.87
N HIS A 799 1.06 53.54 4.78
CA HIS A 799 1.37 53.03 6.12
C HIS A 799 0.20 53.21 7.12
N ARG A 800 -1.03 52.89 6.72
CA ARG A 800 -2.22 53.09 7.57
C ARG A 800 -3.23 51.96 7.55
N THR A 801 -2.80 50.70 7.62
CA THR A 801 -3.64 49.63 8.20
C THR A 801 -2.81 48.40 8.54
N ARG A 802 -2.32 48.32 9.78
CA ARG A 802 -1.84 47.07 10.39
C ARG A 802 -2.96 46.53 11.28
N ARG A 803 -3.62 45.44 10.86
CA ARG A 803 -4.15 44.33 11.70
C ARG A 803 -5.07 43.42 10.86
N ARG A 804 -4.81 42.11 10.97
CA ARG A 804 -5.56 40.93 10.50
C ARG A 804 -5.39 40.50 9.03
N GLY A 805 -4.78 39.33 8.88
CA GLY A 805 -5.27 38.23 8.04
C GLY A 805 -5.45 38.53 6.55
N THR A 806 -4.35 38.57 5.81
CA THR A 806 -4.37 38.36 4.36
C THR A 806 -3.40 37.23 4.08
N PHE A 807 -3.94 36.02 3.96
CA PHE A 807 -3.22 34.89 3.37
C PHE A 807 -2.83 35.30 1.95
N ASP A 808 -1.54 35.22 1.65
CA ASP A 808 -1.03 35.58 0.34
C ASP A 808 -1.37 34.47 -0.67
N ARG A 809 -1.67 34.86 -1.90
CA ARG A 809 -2.12 33.99 -3.00
C ARG A 809 -1.18 32.81 -3.25
N GLU A 810 0.09 32.94 -2.87
CA GLU A 810 1.14 31.91 -2.92
C GLU A 810 1.04 30.88 -1.80
N THR A 811 0.64 31.28 -0.59
CA THR A 811 0.33 30.35 0.51
C THR A 811 -0.91 29.54 0.17
N LEU A 812 -1.94 30.19 -0.37
CA LEU A 812 -3.13 29.50 -0.90
C LEU A 812 -2.78 28.53 -2.03
N LEU A 813 -1.83 28.87 -2.91
CA LEU A 813 -1.36 27.97 -3.97
C LEU A 813 -0.61 26.76 -3.43
N MET A 814 0.28 26.94 -2.45
CA MET A 814 1.00 25.85 -1.77
C MET A 814 0.05 24.95 -0.98
N GLU A 815 -0.99 25.53 -0.40
CA GLU A 815 -2.08 24.82 0.29
C GLU A 815 -2.95 24.02 -0.70
N LEU A 816 -3.27 24.59 -1.87
CA LEU A 816 -4.03 23.93 -2.94
C LEU A 816 -3.23 22.77 -3.56
N LEU A 817 -1.93 22.96 -3.80
CA LEU A 817 -1.03 21.91 -4.31
C LEU A 817 -0.82 20.79 -3.26
N ALA A 818 -0.71 21.12 -1.98
CA ALA A 818 -0.67 20.12 -0.90
C ALA A 818 -1.99 19.35 -0.75
N ALA A 819 -3.13 20.02 -0.95
CA ALA A 819 -4.47 19.43 -0.86
C ALA A 819 -4.81 18.52 -2.06
N GLU A 820 -4.30 18.85 -3.25
CA GLU A 820 -4.51 18.08 -4.48
C GLU A 820 -3.69 16.77 -4.50
N HIS A 821 -2.56 16.72 -3.78
CA HIS A 821 -1.57 15.63 -3.87
C HIS A 821 -1.28 14.89 -2.57
N SER A 822 -2.11 15.01 -1.53
CA SER A 822 -1.95 14.22 -0.29
C SER A 822 -2.35 12.74 -0.48
N SER A 823 -1.64 12.02 -1.35
CA SER A 823 -1.77 10.57 -1.53
C SER A 823 -1.11 9.78 -0.39
N GLU A 824 -0.49 10.47 0.58
CA GLU A 824 0.21 9.85 1.71
C GLU A 824 -0.76 8.99 2.54
N GLU A 825 -0.61 7.68 2.38
CA GLU A 825 -1.13 6.67 3.30
C GLU A 825 -0.31 6.74 4.61
N PRO A 826 -0.93 6.57 5.78
CA PRO A 826 -0.20 6.50 7.05
C PRO A 826 0.91 5.44 6.98
N ASP A 827 2.07 5.77 7.55
CA ASP A 827 3.11 4.79 7.91
C ASP A 827 2.47 3.65 8.71
N ASP A 828 2.52 2.41 8.20
CA ASP A 828 2.00 1.20 8.88
C ASP A 828 2.90 0.78 10.09
N GLY A 829 3.38 1.75 10.87
CA GLY A 829 3.87 1.55 12.24
C GLY A 829 2.77 1.18 13.25
N GLU A 830 1.51 1.20 12.83
CA GLU A 830 0.32 0.89 13.61
C GLU A 830 -0.03 -0.59 13.62
N LEU A 831 0.32 -1.31 14.69
CA LEU A 831 -0.35 -2.57 15.05
C LEU A 831 -0.24 -2.83 16.57
N SER A 832 -1.06 -2.15 17.39
CA SER A 832 -1.60 -2.66 18.66
C SER A 832 -2.74 -1.80 19.23
N GLY A 833 -3.99 -2.12 18.85
CA GLY A 833 -5.17 -2.11 19.71
C GLY A 833 -5.55 -0.85 20.50
N SER A 834 -6.58 -0.13 20.03
CA SER A 834 -7.44 0.67 20.89
C SER A 834 -8.26 -0.25 21.81
N GLY A 835 -7.81 -0.43 23.05
CA GLY A 835 -8.68 -0.80 24.16
C GLY A 835 -9.04 0.45 24.92
N ASP A 836 -10.12 1.12 24.53
CA ASP A 836 -10.87 2.08 25.37
C ASP A 836 -12.26 2.30 24.74
N ASN A 837 -13.11 1.32 24.97
CA ASN A 837 -14.56 1.46 24.95
C ASN A 837 -15.11 0.46 25.96
N TYR A 838 -15.04 0.78 27.26
CA TYR A 838 -15.89 0.18 28.29
C TYR A 838 -16.11 1.15 29.47
N GLY A 839 -17.36 1.62 29.63
CA GLY A 839 -17.97 2.24 30.81
C GLY A 839 -18.05 3.77 30.75
N GLU A 840 -19.20 4.43 30.59
CA GLU A 840 -20.63 4.06 30.60
C GLU A 840 -21.37 4.65 29.39
#